data_AF-A0ABD3NT72-F1
#
_entry.id   AF-A0ABD3NT72-F1
#
_cell.length_a   1.000
_cell.length_b   1.000
_cell.length_c   1.000
_cell.angle_alpha   90.00
_cell.angle_beta   90.00
_cell.angle_gamma   90.00
#
_symmetry.space_group_name_H-M   'P 1'
#
loop_
_entity.id
_entity.type
_entity.pdbx_description
1 polymer ?
#
loop_
_entity_poly.entity_id
_entity_poly.type
_entity_poly.pdbx_seq_one_letter_code
_entity_poly.pdbx_strand_id
1 'polypeptide(L)'
;MTPLILLLLSHGHGTTHAFQAAPTFRLSPIQQQLHHRSTKLNVASVENINGASSFAVGNGDYSANQITVLSGLEPVRKRPGMYIGSTGPDGLHHLIWEVLDNSVDEALAGHASIITVTLHDDHHAAQEDDMGNCITIVDDGRGIPTDLHPVTGKSALETVLTVLHAGGKFDNSAETGGYKVSGGLHGVGISVVNALSEYVEVVSERPGGGRKGMRFERGCAVGGLIDVESDGDGWDEDVVFRTSNQRAASWGDIEEENQKKTKKAEKEKKKTTKSSDKKKSGKETDENDISNTSSLAYKTDLVKRLSSRRTSGTTVTFLPDKTVFKGTNGKPDITFDANRLTSRMDEIAYLNAGLVLTLQDKRTNVKKGVKHSNSNNEVMIFHHAGGLAEYVELLCREKTPLFGGATSSKSQSKRKTKTEKDEEGQKDGLTLSDDGSTLLYHGTISPSSNNNASPTPITIDIALRYSSNTYNEQILSFVNNIRTRDGGSHVEGLKSCLTRTINQQARRLGKLKDSDSNLSGDFVREGLTAIISVSVAEPEFEGQTKGRLGNPEVRPAVETALGGALSKFFDFHPDVLNVIFENASRAQAAAAAAKAAREVVRRKTLLQSTVLPGKLADCASRDLSETELFIVEGDSAAGSAKQGRDRRTQAILPLRGKILNIERAAPERIYQNGELQGLISACGLGIKGAQLEEGSLRYGKIVIMTDADVDGAHIRVLLLTFFFRYQRELVEKGYLYIAQPPLYKIVTGTGRGRVEKYTFTENEKEEYLREKLNIEEGKSITDQDISDGSVTIQRFKGLGEMMPKQLWETTMDPEQRILLQVSVKDCALADQTLDILMGDAVAPRRNFISENAESLKLGDLDV
;
A
#
# COMPACT_ATOMS: atom_id res chain seq x y z
N MET A 1 -25.42 48.50 -42.16
CA MET A 1 -26.29 49.02 -43.24
C MET A 1 -26.05 48.15 -44.47
N THR A 2 -27.11 47.47 -44.96
CA THR A 2 -27.49 47.19 -46.38
C THR A 2 -26.46 46.78 -47.48
N PRO A 3 -26.91 46.04 -48.54
CA PRO A 3 -26.14 44.89 -49.11
C PRO A 3 -26.08 44.88 -50.68
N LEU A 4 -26.09 43.68 -51.31
CA LEU A 4 -26.49 43.29 -52.71
C LEU A 4 -25.42 43.11 -53.86
N ILE A 5 -25.58 41.98 -54.61
CA ILE A 5 -25.45 41.76 -56.11
C ILE A 5 -24.04 41.84 -56.76
N LEU A 6 -23.60 41.10 -57.82
CA LEU A 6 -24.13 40.08 -58.79
C LEU A 6 -22.99 39.08 -59.17
N LEU A 7 -23.12 37.74 -59.27
CA LEU A 7 -23.58 36.83 -60.36
C LEU A 7 -22.97 37.03 -61.78
N LEU A 8 -22.22 36.04 -62.31
CA LEU A 8 -22.20 35.61 -63.73
C LEU A 8 -21.41 34.30 -63.97
N LEU A 9 -21.79 33.55 -65.02
CA LEU A 9 -21.32 32.20 -65.39
C LEU A 9 -20.62 32.22 -66.77
N SER A 10 -19.68 31.29 -67.04
CA SER A 10 -19.64 30.50 -68.31
C SER A 10 -18.41 29.57 -68.46
N HIS A 11 -18.67 28.31 -68.84
CA HIS A 11 -17.97 27.41 -69.81
C HIS A 11 -16.42 27.46 -70.00
N GLY A 12 -15.68 26.34 -70.11
CA GLY A 12 -16.03 24.90 -70.05
C GLY A 12 -14.90 23.96 -70.54
N HIS A 13 -15.06 22.64 -70.30
CA HIS A 13 -14.35 21.46 -70.88
C HIS A 13 -12.80 21.30 -70.75
N GLY A 14 -12.34 20.05 -70.48
CA GLY A 14 -11.00 19.57 -70.89
C GLY A 14 -10.18 18.68 -69.94
N THR A 15 -10.51 17.39 -69.86
CA THR A 15 -9.59 16.23 -69.70
C THR A 15 -8.28 16.31 -68.87
N THR A 16 -8.28 15.59 -67.73
CA THR A 16 -7.19 14.68 -67.24
C THR A 16 -5.71 15.02 -67.48
N HIS A 17 -5.01 15.50 -66.45
CA HIS A 17 -3.92 14.80 -65.73
C HIS A 17 -3.19 15.79 -64.80
N ALA A 18 -3.35 15.65 -63.48
CA ALA A 18 -2.66 16.47 -62.49
C ALA A 18 -1.82 15.60 -61.55
N PHE A 19 -0.52 15.52 -61.83
CA PHE A 19 0.48 15.34 -60.78
C PHE A 19 0.50 16.64 -59.96
N GLN A 20 0.01 16.61 -58.71
CA GLN A 20 0.00 17.80 -57.87
C GLN A 20 1.04 17.67 -56.75
N ALA A 21 2.01 18.59 -56.76
CA ALA A 21 3.02 18.74 -55.73
C ALA A 21 2.38 19.10 -54.37
N ALA A 22 3.09 18.77 -53.29
CA ALA A 22 2.64 19.03 -51.92
C ALA A 22 2.34 20.53 -51.66
N PRO A 23 1.30 20.86 -50.87
CA PRO A 23 0.97 22.24 -50.57
C PRO A 23 1.98 22.86 -49.60
N THR A 24 2.63 23.94 -50.03
CA THR A 24 3.38 24.84 -49.12
C THR A 24 2.46 25.41 -48.04
N PHE A 25 2.74 25.10 -46.78
CA PHE A 25 2.05 25.70 -45.63
C PHE A 25 2.23 27.23 -45.64
N ARG A 26 1.11 27.97 -45.61
CA ARG A 26 1.14 29.42 -45.33
C ARG A 26 1.43 29.63 -43.84
N LEU A 27 2.47 30.39 -43.54
CA LEU A 27 2.79 30.85 -42.19
C LEU A 27 1.70 31.80 -41.66
N SER A 28 1.52 31.81 -40.34
CA SER A 28 0.50 32.62 -39.67
C SER A 28 0.84 34.13 -39.66
N PRO A 29 -0.14 35.05 -39.53
CA PRO A 29 0.11 36.49 -39.52
C PRO A 29 1.11 36.96 -38.45
N ILE A 30 1.19 36.25 -37.32
CA ILE A 30 2.11 36.54 -36.21
C ILE A 30 3.59 36.37 -36.63
N GLN A 31 3.88 35.39 -37.50
CA GLN A 31 5.25 35.13 -37.98
C GLN A 31 5.70 36.17 -39.02
N GLN A 32 4.77 36.79 -39.74
CA GLN A 32 5.10 37.89 -40.68
C GLN A 32 5.41 39.21 -39.94
N GLN A 33 4.77 39.49 -38.80
CA GLN A 33 5.08 40.69 -38.00
C GLN A 33 6.48 40.67 -37.37
N LEU A 34 7.01 39.50 -37.02
CA LEU A 34 8.35 39.37 -36.43
C LEU A 34 9.48 39.67 -37.44
N HIS A 35 9.27 39.40 -38.74
CA HIS A 35 10.30 39.59 -39.76
C HIS A 35 10.57 41.05 -40.14
N HIS A 36 9.66 41.98 -39.83
CA HIS A 36 9.84 43.41 -40.10
C HIS A 36 10.36 44.24 -38.91
N ARG A 37 10.70 43.61 -37.78
CA ARG A 37 11.27 44.30 -36.61
C ARG A 37 12.77 44.11 -36.40
N SER A 38 13.47 43.55 -37.39
CA SER A 38 14.93 43.31 -37.36
C SER A 38 15.73 44.40 -38.09
N THR A 39 15.73 45.64 -37.57
CA THR A 39 16.79 46.62 -37.84
C THR A 39 17.01 47.53 -36.63
N LYS A 40 18.27 47.67 -36.20
CA LYS A 40 18.78 48.59 -35.16
C LYS A 40 18.34 48.29 -33.72
N LEU A 41 18.91 47.24 -33.13
CA LEU A 41 19.24 47.26 -31.70
C LEU A 41 20.67 47.80 -31.53
N ASN A 42 20.87 48.66 -30.54
CA ASN A 42 22.07 49.47 -30.38
C ASN A 42 23.09 48.71 -29.53
N VAL A 43 24.31 48.51 -30.03
CA VAL A 43 25.31 47.59 -29.40
C VAL A 43 25.84 48.13 -28.05
N ALA A 44 25.69 49.43 -27.77
CA ALA A 44 26.25 50.10 -26.60
C ALA A 44 25.53 49.85 -25.26
N SER A 45 24.40 49.12 -25.22
CA SER A 45 23.62 48.93 -23.98
C SER A 45 23.88 47.61 -23.23
N VAL A 46 24.86 46.81 -23.66
CA VAL A 46 25.14 45.47 -23.09
C VAL A 46 26.38 45.46 -22.17
N GLU A 47 27.22 46.50 -22.18
CA GLU A 47 28.52 46.50 -21.47
C GLU A 47 28.41 46.67 -19.93
N ASN A 48 27.24 47.03 -19.39
CA ASN A 48 27.07 47.39 -17.96
C ASN A 48 26.53 46.26 -17.06
N ILE A 49 26.66 44.98 -17.44
CA ILE A 49 26.19 43.82 -16.62
C ILE A 49 27.37 42.99 -16.05
N ASN A 50 28.63 43.37 -16.30
CA ASN A 50 29.82 42.73 -15.70
C ASN A 50 30.09 43.22 -14.26
N GLY A 51 29.08 43.11 -13.40
CA GLY A 51 29.06 43.55 -12.01
C GLY A 51 28.70 42.44 -11.01
N ALA A 52 28.99 41.17 -11.34
CA ALA A 52 28.83 40.04 -10.42
C ALA A 52 29.91 38.96 -10.66
N SER A 53 30.31 38.32 -9.57
CA SER A 53 31.26 37.20 -9.43
C SER A 53 31.57 36.36 -10.68
N SER A 54 32.87 36.17 -10.93
CA SER A 54 33.41 35.29 -11.97
C SER A 54 32.96 33.83 -11.82
N PHE A 55 31.94 33.43 -12.56
CA PHE A 55 31.76 32.03 -12.94
C PHE A 55 32.67 31.75 -14.14
N ALA A 56 33.59 30.81 -13.99
CA ALA A 56 34.47 30.41 -15.08
C ALA A 56 33.65 29.75 -16.20
N VAL A 57 33.48 30.46 -17.31
CA VAL A 57 32.91 29.89 -18.53
C VAL A 57 33.95 28.91 -19.09
N GLY A 58 33.74 27.62 -18.81
CA GLY A 58 34.56 26.56 -19.37
C GLY A 58 34.44 26.55 -20.89
N ASN A 59 35.58 26.70 -21.58
CA ASN A 59 35.67 26.66 -23.03
C ASN A 59 35.52 25.20 -23.52
N GLY A 60 34.29 24.68 -23.50
CA GLY A 60 33.95 23.34 -23.93
C GLY A 60 33.31 23.33 -25.32
N ASP A 61 34.02 22.77 -26.31
CA ASP A 61 33.51 22.60 -27.69
C ASP A 61 32.34 21.59 -27.74
N TYR A 62 31.12 22.08 -27.51
CA TYR A 62 29.89 21.31 -27.69
C TYR A 62 29.65 21.01 -29.17
N SER A 63 30.21 19.88 -29.62
CA SER A 63 30.14 19.37 -30.98
C SER A 63 29.34 18.07 -31.05
N ALA A 64 29.00 17.61 -32.26
CA ALA A 64 28.27 16.36 -32.47
C ALA A 64 28.91 15.13 -31.77
N ASN A 65 30.24 15.14 -31.58
CA ASN A 65 30.97 14.09 -30.87
C ASN A 65 30.62 13.98 -29.37
N GLN A 66 29.98 15.00 -28.78
CA GLN A 66 29.48 14.95 -27.40
C GLN A 66 28.07 14.32 -27.29
N ILE A 67 27.40 14.06 -28.42
CA ILE A 67 26.11 13.37 -28.46
C ILE A 67 26.36 11.86 -28.37
N THR A 68 26.20 11.29 -27.18
CA THR A 68 26.33 9.84 -26.98
C THR A 68 25.03 9.13 -27.39
N VAL A 69 25.07 8.36 -28.48
CA VAL A 69 24.01 7.41 -28.83
C VAL A 69 24.25 6.10 -28.06
N LEU A 70 23.20 5.56 -27.45
CA LEU A 70 23.24 4.30 -26.69
C LEU A 70 22.47 3.23 -27.49
N SER A 71 23.10 2.09 -27.73
CA SER A 71 22.52 0.99 -28.51
C SER A 71 22.08 -0.19 -27.65
N GLY A 72 21.07 -0.93 -28.11
CA GLY A 72 20.55 -2.12 -27.41
C GLY A 72 20.05 -1.78 -26.00
N LEU A 73 20.58 -2.47 -25.00
CA LEU A 73 20.16 -2.35 -23.60
C LEU A 73 21.02 -1.40 -22.74
N GLU A 74 22.03 -0.75 -23.32
CA GLU A 74 22.80 0.31 -22.65
C GLU A 74 21.96 1.45 -22.04
N PRO A 75 20.87 1.95 -22.66
CA PRO A 75 20.01 2.98 -22.07
C PRO A 75 19.44 2.56 -20.71
N VAL A 76 19.08 1.28 -20.57
CA VAL A 76 18.52 0.71 -19.34
C VAL A 76 19.59 0.68 -18.25
N ARG A 77 20.78 0.16 -18.56
CA ARG A 77 21.90 0.09 -17.59
C ARG A 77 22.40 1.46 -17.14
N LYS A 78 22.39 2.48 -18.01
CA LYS A 78 22.77 3.85 -17.65
C LYS A 78 21.69 4.62 -16.86
N ARG A 79 20.41 4.26 -16.99
CA ARG A 79 19.29 4.94 -16.32
C ARG A 79 18.23 3.97 -15.78
N PRO A 80 18.59 3.02 -14.88
CA PRO A 80 17.70 1.95 -14.43
C PRO A 80 16.39 2.46 -13.80
N GLY A 81 16.45 3.51 -12.97
CA GLY A 81 15.27 4.08 -12.31
C GLY A 81 14.20 4.64 -13.27
N MET A 82 14.53 4.88 -14.55
CA MET A 82 13.54 5.28 -15.56
C MET A 82 12.66 4.10 -16.02
N TYR A 83 13.16 2.86 -15.87
CA TYR A 83 12.48 1.63 -16.29
C TYR A 83 11.84 0.89 -15.11
N ILE A 84 12.58 0.75 -13.99
CA ILE A 84 12.16 0.02 -12.78
C ILE A 84 11.81 0.93 -11.58
N GLY A 85 11.70 2.24 -11.79
CA GLY A 85 11.34 3.24 -10.79
C GLY A 85 12.46 3.62 -9.80
N SER A 86 13.16 2.64 -9.24
CA SER A 86 14.28 2.85 -8.30
C SER A 86 15.38 1.79 -8.48
N THR A 87 16.55 2.01 -7.88
CA THR A 87 17.60 0.98 -7.71
C THR A 87 17.65 0.43 -6.28
N GLY A 88 16.61 0.66 -5.50
CA GLY A 88 16.46 0.16 -4.13
C GLY A 88 15.70 -1.18 -4.08
N PRO A 89 15.30 -1.63 -2.87
CA PRO A 89 14.55 -2.87 -2.70
C PRO A 89 13.28 -2.95 -3.57
N ASP A 90 12.58 -1.84 -3.80
CA ASP A 90 11.36 -1.83 -4.62
C ASP A 90 11.66 -2.14 -6.10
N GLY A 91 12.76 -1.59 -6.63
CA GLY A 91 13.22 -1.85 -8.00
C GLY A 91 13.80 -3.25 -8.18
N LEU A 92 14.44 -3.80 -7.15
CA LEU A 92 14.92 -5.19 -7.12
C LEU A 92 13.75 -6.18 -7.27
N HIS A 93 12.68 -5.99 -6.50
CA HIS A 93 11.47 -6.81 -6.60
C HIS A 93 10.72 -6.57 -7.92
N HIS A 94 10.86 -5.38 -8.52
CA HIS A 94 10.27 -5.08 -9.83
C HIS A 94 10.78 -6.01 -10.94
N LEU A 95 12.03 -6.49 -10.86
CA LEU A 95 12.54 -7.49 -11.81
C LEU A 95 11.75 -8.81 -11.72
N ILE A 96 11.37 -9.21 -10.51
CA ILE A 96 10.57 -10.41 -10.25
C ILE A 96 9.16 -10.22 -10.83
N TRP A 97 8.55 -9.07 -10.58
CA TRP A 97 7.21 -8.75 -11.07
C TRP A 97 7.15 -8.79 -12.60
N GLU A 98 8.12 -8.25 -13.32
CA GLU A 98 8.11 -8.29 -14.79
C GLU A 98 8.21 -9.72 -15.36
N VAL A 99 8.89 -10.67 -14.69
CA VAL A 99 8.92 -12.08 -15.14
C VAL A 99 7.67 -12.84 -14.68
N LEU A 100 7.21 -12.61 -13.45
CA LEU A 100 6.01 -13.24 -12.90
C LEU A 100 4.75 -12.79 -13.64
N ASP A 101 4.58 -11.50 -13.91
CA ASP A 101 3.44 -10.96 -14.67
C ASP A 101 3.42 -11.52 -16.11
N ASN A 102 4.58 -11.77 -16.74
CA ASN A 102 4.63 -12.47 -18.04
C ASN A 102 4.13 -13.93 -17.94
N SER A 103 4.44 -14.61 -16.85
CA SER A 103 3.98 -15.99 -16.57
C SER A 103 2.47 -16.01 -16.28
N VAL A 104 1.97 -15.00 -15.56
CA VAL A 104 0.54 -14.80 -15.28
C VAL A 104 -0.24 -14.41 -16.54
N ASP A 105 0.36 -13.69 -17.49
CA ASP A 105 -0.25 -13.41 -18.79
C ASP A 105 -0.48 -14.69 -19.63
N GLU A 106 0.34 -15.75 -19.49
CA GLU A 106 0.04 -17.08 -20.06
C GLU A 106 -1.14 -17.77 -19.35
N ALA A 107 -1.30 -17.57 -18.03
CA ALA A 107 -2.44 -18.09 -17.29
C ALA A 107 -3.74 -17.36 -17.67
N LEU A 108 -3.71 -16.03 -17.82
CA LEU A 108 -4.83 -15.23 -18.34
C LEU A 108 -5.23 -15.62 -19.77
N ALA A 109 -4.27 -16.06 -20.59
CA ALA A 109 -4.54 -16.62 -21.91
C ALA A 109 -5.12 -18.05 -21.88
N GLY A 110 -5.25 -18.67 -20.70
CA GLY A 110 -5.76 -20.02 -20.52
C GLY A 110 -4.75 -21.13 -20.85
N HIS A 111 -3.45 -20.82 -20.86
CA HIS A 111 -2.39 -21.75 -21.25
C HIS A 111 -1.50 -22.23 -20.09
N ALA A 112 -1.38 -21.46 -19.00
CA ALA A 112 -0.68 -21.87 -17.79
C ALA A 112 -1.66 -22.15 -16.63
N SER A 113 -1.33 -23.12 -15.79
CA SER A 113 -2.10 -23.54 -14.60
C SER A 113 -1.28 -23.55 -13.31
N ILE A 114 0.06 -23.67 -13.41
CA ILE A 114 0.98 -23.63 -12.27
C ILE A 114 2.20 -22.76 -12.56
N ILE A 115 2.52 -21.87 -11.62
CA ILE A 115 3.74 -21.06 -11.65
C ILE A 115 4.52 -21.26 -10.35
N THR A 116 5.79 -21.63 -10.47
CA THR A 116 6.70 -21.86 -9.34
C THR A 116 7.75 -20.75 -9.30
N VAL A 117 7.97 -20.18 -8.12
CA VAL A 117 9.00 -19.19 -7.82
C VAL A 117 9.95 -19.79 -6.79
N THR A 118 11.25 -19.84 -7.08
CA THR A 118 12.28 -20.40 -6.20
C THR A 118 13.36 -19.35 -5.92
N LEU A 119 13.62 -19.10 -4.64
CA LEU A 119 14.75 -18.31 -4.15
C LEU A 119 15.91 -19.23 -3.77
N HIS A 120 17.11 -18.96 -4.27
CA HIS A 120 18.33 -19.75 -4.00
C HIS A 120 19.29 -19.03 -3.04
N ASP A 121 20.30 -19.73 -2.51
CA ASP A 121 21.22 -19.24 -1.46
C ASP A 121 22.66 -19.03 -1.97
N ASP A 122 23.43 -18.16 -1.30
CA ASP A 122 24.78 -17.73 -1.74
C ASP A 122 25.92 -18.62 -1.16
N HIS A 123 25.66 -19.88 -0.78
CA HIS A 123 26.54 -20.67 0.10
C HIS A 123 27.61 -21.55 -0.57
N HIS A 124 28.77 -20.92 -0.81
CA HIS A 124 30.13 -21.48 -0.66
C HIS A 124 30.46 -22.82 -1.35
N ALA A 125 30.85 -22.75 -2.63
CA ALA A 125 32.11 -23.27 -3.14
C ALA A 125 32.58 -24.67 -2.67
N ALA A 126 32.02 -25.75 -3.26
CA ALA A 126 32.74 -27.03 -3.43
C ALA A 126 32.12 -28.04 -4.45
N GLN A 127 31.26 -27.65 -5.40
CA GLN A 127 30.91 -28.48 -6.58
C GLN A 127 30.20 -27.63 -7.67
N GLU A 128 30.03 -28.15 -8.88
CA GLU A 128 30.08 -27.38 -10.14
C GLU A 128 28.86 -26.48 -10.48
N ASP A 129 27.77 -26.52 -9.72
CA ASP A 129 26.52 -25.81 -10.02
C ASP A 129 26.24 -24.64 -9.04
N ASP A 130 27.13 -23.63 -9.04
CA ASP A 130 27.17 -22.50 -8.08
C ASP A 130 26.12 -21.39 -8.41
N MET A 131 24.85 -21.67 -8.12
CA MET A 131 23.72 -20.74 -8.25
C MET A 131 23.56 -19.92 -6.96
N GLY A 132 24.10 -18.68 -6.92
CA GLY A 132 24.05 -17.79 -5.75
C GLY A 132 22.64 -17.27 -5.39
N ASN A 133 22.53 -16.07 -4.82
CA ASN A 133 21.25 -15.40 -4.51
C ASN A 133 20.50 -14.91 -5.79
N CYS A 134 20.20 -15.86 -6.66
CA CYS A 134 19.39 -15.74 -7.86
C CYS A 134 17.95 -16.22 -7.59
N ILE A 135 17.06 -15.92 -8.53
CA ILE A 135 15.67 -16.33 -8.50
C ILE A 135 15.33 -17.09 -9.79
N THR A 136 14.57 -18.17 -9.65
CA THR A 136 14.02 -18.94 -10.77
C THR A 136 12.50 -18.81 -10.76
N ILE A 137 11.91 -18.53 -11.93
CA ILE A 137 10.46 -18.52 -12.15
C ILE A 137 10.15 -19.52 -13.27
N VAL A 138 9.15 -20.36 -13.04
CA VAL A 138 8.82 -21.52 -13.88
C VAL A 138 7.32 -21.53 -14.16
N ASP A 139 6.91 -21.53 -15.42
CA ASP A 139 5.52 -21.65 -15.87
C ASP A 139 5.28 -22.95 -16.66
N ASP A 140 4.03 -23.42 -16.74
CA ASP A 140 3.57 -24.52 -17.60
C ASP A 140 2.85 -24.05 -18.88
N GLY A 141 3.10 -22.80 -19.32
CA GLY A 141 2.47 -22.18 -20.48
C GLY A 141 2.99 -22.68 -21.83
N ARG A 142 2.82 -21.86 -22.88
CA ARG A 142 3.19 -22.25 -24.27
C ARG A 142 4.71 -22.25 -24.54
N GLY A 143 5.49 -21.62 -23.67
CA GLY A 143 6.92 -21.35 -23.87
C GLY A 143 7.22 -20.20 -24.83
N ILE A 144 8.22 -19.38 -24.50
CA ILE A 144 8.72 -18.29 -25.37
C ILE A 144 9.13 -18.84 -26.75
N PRO A 145 8.66 -18.25 -27.87
CA PRO A 145 9.03 -18.72 -29.20
C PRO A 145 10.54 -18.74 -29.45
N THR A 146 11.03 -19.85 -29.98
CA THR A 146 12.46 -20.10 -30.26
C THR A 146 12.82 -20.05 -31.75
N ASP A 147 11.81 -19.91 -32.61
CA ASP A 147 11.95 -19.81 -34.06
C ASP A 147 12.67 -18.53 -34.50
N LEU A 148 13.18 -18.48 -35.73
CA LEU A 148 13.83 -17.28 -36.26
C LEU A 148 12.80 -16.15 -36.50
N HIS A 149 13.04 -14.99 -35.89
CA HIS A 149 12.19 -13.82 -36.03
C HIS A 149 12.47 -13.09 -37.36
N PRO A 150 11.46 -12.79 -38.19
CA PRO A 150 11.65 -12.43 -39.60
C PRO A 150 12.38 -11.10 -39.83
N VAL A 151 12.33 -10.16 -38.87
CA VAL A 151 12.97 -8.84 -39.01
C VAL A 151 14.40 -8.82 -38.46
N THR A 152 14.67 -9.56 -37.38
CA THR A 152 15.96 -9.52 -36.67
C THR A 152 16.91 -10.62 -37.12
N GLY A 153 16.43 -11.69 -37.76
CA GLY A 153 17.24 -12.83 -38.20
C GLY A 153 17.81 -13.68 -37.05
N LYS A 154 17.41 -13.37 -35.82
CA LYS A 154 17.80 -14.05 -34.56
C LYS A 154 16.66 -14.94 -34.09
N SER A 155 16.87 -15.77 -33.07
CA SER A 155 15.74 -16.45 -32.41
C SER A 155 14.79 -15.40 -31.82
N ALA A 156 13.50 -15.71 -31.77
CA ALA A 156 12.51 -14.83 -31.13
C ALA A 156 12.79 -14.67 -29.63
N LEU A 157 13.30 -15.72 -28.96
CA LEU A 157 13.81 -15.68 -27.60
C LEU A 157 14.95 -14.64 -27.44
N GLU A 158 16.00 -14.68 -28.27
CA GLU A 158 17.06 -13.67 -28.23
C GLU A 158 16.52 -12.26 -28.52
N THR A 159 15.59 -12.15 -29.47
CA THR A 159 14.99 -10.87 -29.86
C THR A 159 14.25 -10.22 -28.69
N VAL A 160 13.39 -10.97 -27.99
CA VAL A 160 12.61 -10.47 -26.85
C VAL A 160 13.48 -10.13 -25.64
N LEU A 161 14.63 -10.80 -25.46
CA LEU A 161 15.58 -10.48 -24.38
C LEU A 161 16.61 -9.41 -24.71
N THR A 162 16.87 -9.07 -25.97
CA THR A 162 17.94 -8.10 -26.37
C THR A 162 17.45 -6.83 -27.06
N VAL A 163 16.18 -6.78 -27.47
CA VAL A 163 15.57 -5.62 -28.17
C VAL A 163 14.47 -5.02 -27.31
N LEU A 164 14.57 -3.72 -27.01
CA LEU A 164 13.50 -2.98 -26.35
C LEU A 164 12.27 -2.88 -27.27
N HIS A 165 11.08 -3.02 -26.69
CA HIS A 165 9.80 -3.00 -27.41
C HIS A 165 9.65 -4.18 -28.40
N ALA A 166 10.14 -5.36 -28.02
CA ALA A 166 9.96 -6.60 -28.77
C ALA A 166 9.15 -7.63 -27.95
N GLY A 167 8.04 -8.12 -28.51
CA GLY A 167 7.20 -9.14 -27.87
C GLY A 167 5.85 -9.31 -28.55
N GLY A 168 5.17 -10.44 -28.32
CA GLY A 168 3.85 -10.76 -28.89
C GLY A 168 2.66 -10.04 -28.23
N LYS A 169 2.89 -8.89 -27.57
CA LYS A 169 1.91 -8.13 -26.77
C LYS A 169 1.47 -6.82 -27.42
N PHE A 170 1.80 -6.61 -28.70
CA PHE A 170 1.46 -5.40 -29.46
C PHE A 170 0.31 -5.58 -30.45
N ASP A 171 0.07 -6.80 -30.94
CA ASP A 171 -0.98 -7.12 -31.91
C ASP A 171 -2.08 -7.99 -31.26
N ASN A 172 -3.16 -7.36 -30.79
CA ASN A 172 -4.33 -8.02 -30.19
C ASN A 172 -5.23 -8.76 -31.21
N SER A 173 -4.70 -9.12 -32.38
CA SER A 173 -5.50 -9.72 -33.46
C SER A 173 -5.73 -11.21 -33.20
N ALA A 174 -6.98 -11.65 -33.34
CA ALA A 174 -7.35 -13.06 -33.18
C ALA A 174 -6.74 -13.99 -34.26
N GLU A 175 -6.16 -13.43 -35.33
CA GLU A 175 -5.55 -14.17 -36.44
C GLU A 175 -4.05 -14.42 -36.24
N THR A 176 -3.36 -13.65 -35.38
CA THR A 176 -1.90 -13.75 -35.17
C THR A 176 -1.48 -14.56 -33.95
N GLY A 177 -2.42 -15.04 -33.13
CA GLY A 177 -2.14 -15.95 -31.99
C GLY A 177 -1.42 -15.31 -30.79
N GLY A 178 -1.34 -13.98 -30.74
CA GLY A 178 -0.80 -13.20 -29.62
C GLY A 178 -1.67 -13.26 -28.35
N TYR A 179 -1.30 -12.48 -27.34
CA TYR A 179 -2.14 -12.33 -26.15
C TYR A 179 -3.40 -11.51 -26.50
N LYS A 180 -4.57 -11.97 -26.05
CA LYS A 180 -5.84 -11.25 -26.22
C LYS A 180 -6.06 -10.16 -25.16
N VAL A 181 -5.46 -10.37 -23.98
CA VAL A 181 -5.44 -9.50 -22.80
C VAL A 181 -4.11 -9.78 -22.09
N SER A 182 -3.36 -8.74 -21.72
CA SER A 182 -2.11 -8.87 -20.96
C SER A 182 -1.79 -7.62 -20.14
N GLY A 183 -1.16 -7.78 -18.98
CA GLY A 183 -0.68 -6.65 -18.16
C GLY A 183 0.62 -6.02 -18.70
N GLY A 184 1.42 -6.80 -19.44
CA GLY A 184 2.63 -6.32 -20.10
C GLY A 184 2.34 -5.62 -21.43
N LEU A 185 2.40 -4.28 -21.49
CA LEU A 185 2.07 -3.51 -22.71
C LEU A 185 3.27 -2.99 -23.50
N HIS A 186 4.41 -2.82 -22.83
CA HIS A 186 5.51 -2.03 -23.37
C HIS A 186 6.59 -2.87 -24.08
N GLY A 187 6.53 -4.20 -24.01
CA GLY A 187 7.51 -5.12 -24.61
C GLY A 187 8.96 -4.88 -24.15
N VAL A 188 9.16 -4.39 -22.92
CA VAL A 188 10.51 -4.11 -22.35
C VAL A 188 10.83 -4.93 -21.10
N GLY A 189 9.84 -5.48 -20.40
CA GLY A 189 10.00 -6.14 -19.09
C GLY A 189 11.20 -7.10 -18.97
N ILE A 190 11.14 -8.23 -19.66
CA ILE A 190 12.19 -9.26 -19.60
C ILE A 190 13.55 -8.78 -20.18
N SER A 191 13.53 -7.85 -21.15
CA SER A 191 14.76 -7.22 -21.65
C SER A 191 15.42 -6.28 -20.63
N VAL A 192 14.63 -5.63 -19.76
CA VAL A 192 15.12 -4.83 -18.63
C VAL A 192 15.68 -5.74 -17.53
N VAL A 193 15.05 -6.90 -17.27
CA VAL A 193 15.60 -7.93 -16.37
C VAL A 193 16.95 -8.43 -16.89
N ASN A 194 17.08 -8.72 -18.18
CA ASN A 194 18.35 -9.06 -18.81
C ASN A 194 19.40 -7.94 -18.67
N ALA A 195 19.01 -6.69 -18.96
CA ALA A 195 19.89 -5.55 -18.84
C ALA A 195 20.45 -5.36 -17.42
N LEU A 196 19.63 -5.58 -16.38
CA LEU A 196 19.94 -5.27 -14.99
C LEU A 196 20.39 -6.48 -14.15
N SER A 197 20.64 -7.62 -14.79
CA SER A 197 21.19 -8.83 -14.16
C SER A 197 22.67 -9.03 -14.50
N GLU A 198 23.41 -9.77 -13.66
CA GLU A 198 24.74 -10.27 -14.02
C GLU A 198 24.61 -11.33 -15.11
N TYR A 199 23.72 -12.30 -14.88
CA TYR A 199 23.28 -13.28 -15.87
C TYR A 199 21.75 -13.49 -15.85
N VAL A 200 21.21 -13.91 -16.99
CA VAL A 200 19.86 -14.47 -17.14
C VAL A 200 19.96 -15.74 -17.98
N GLU A 201 19.33 -16.80 -17.51
CA GLU A 201 19.18 -18.06 -18.24
C GLU A 201 17.70 -18.30 -18.51
N VAL A 202 17.37 -18.55 -19.78
CA VAL A 202 16.00 -18.84 -20.20
C VAL A 202 15.98 -20.20 -20.88
N VAL A 203 15.15 -21.10 -20.37
CA VAL A 203 14.84 -22.38 -20.99
C VAL A 203 13.38 -22.37 -21.40
N SER A 204 13.10 -22.60 -22.68
CA SER A 204 11.73 -22.77 -23.17
C SER A 204 11.52 -24.19 -23.69
N GLU A 205 10.42 -24.78 -23.27
CA GLU A 205 9.94 -26.06 -23.74
C GLU A 205 8.63 -25.85 -24.48
N ARG A 206 8.57 -26.30 -25.74
CA ARG A 206 7.40 -26.10 -26.61
C ARG A 206 6.92 -27.45 -27.16
N PRO A 207 5.61 -27.69 -27.31
CA PRO A 207 5.10 -28.97 -27.79
C PRO A 207 5.68 -29.34 -29.17
N GLY A 208 6.46 -30.43 -29.23
CA GLY A 208 7.16 -30.87 -30.44
C GLY A 208 8.38 -30.04 -30.88
N GLY A 209 8.75 -28.99 -30.13
CA GLY A 209 9.87 -28.09 -30.44
C GLY A 209 11.18 -28.41 -29.69
N GLY A 210 11.14 -29.31 -28.70
CA GLY A 210 12.25 -29.61 -27.79
C GLY A 210 12.39 -28.61 -26.64
N ARG A 211 13.24 -28.96 -25.66
CA ARG A 211 13.65 -28.09 -24.55
C ARG A 211 14.89 -27.32 -24.99
N LYS A 212 14.80 -25.99 -25.10
CA LYS A 212 15.89 -25.14 -25.63
C LYS A 212 16.26 -24.02 -24.67
N GLY A 213 17.55 -23.86 -24.42
CA GLY A 213 18.13 -22.92 -23.47
C GLY A 213 18.96 -21.83 -24.14
N MET A 214 19.03 -20.67 -23.50
CA MET A 214 19.93 -19.58 -23.88
C MET A 214 20.35 -18.77 -22.64
N ARG A 215 21.65 -18.43 -22.57
CA ARG A 215 22.25 -17.63 -21.49
C ARG A 215 22.63 -16.24 -21.99
N PHE A 216 22.36 -15.25 -21.15
CA PHE A 216 22.68 -13.85 -21.35
C PHE A 216 23.45 -13.32 -20.14
N GLU A 217 24.37 -12.39 -20.37
CA GLU A 217 25.11 -11.69 -19.33
C GLU A 217 25.07 -10.18 -19.58
N ARG A 218 24.64 -9.43 -18.57
CA ARG A 218 24.56 -7.95 -18.58
C ARG A 218 23.81 -7.35 -19.79
N GLY A 219 22.82 -8.06 -20.34
CA GLY A 219 22.05 -7.66 -21.53
C GLY A 219 22.55 -8.24 -22.86
N CYS A 220 23.66 -8.98 -22.88
CA CYS A 220 24.25 -9.56 -24.10
C CYS A 220 24.08 -11.07 -24.13
N ALA A 221 23.84 -11.66 -25.31
CA ALA A 221 23.85 -13.12 -25.48
C ALA A 221 25.27 -13.68 -25.32
N VAL A 222 25.43 -14.75 -24.53
CA VAL A 222 26.73 -15.41 -24.27
C VAL A 222 27.03 -16.51 -25.30
N GLY A 223 26.00 -16.99 -25.99
CA GLY A 223 26.10 -18.01 -27.03
C GLY A 223 24.85 -18.05 -27.91
N GLY A 224 24.72 -19.09 -28.73
CA GLY A 224 23.49 -19.38 -29.47
C GLY A 224 22.45 -20.13 -28.63
N LEU A 225 21.30 -20.41 -29.23
CA LEU A 225 20.28 -21.29 -28.66
C LEU A 225 20.78 -22.75 -28.67
N ILE A 226 20.73 -23.43 -27.52
CA ILE A 226 21.16 -24.82 -27.34
C ILE A 226 19.98 -25.72 -26.97
N ASP A 227 20.05 -27.00 -27.33
CA ASP A 227 19.13 -28.01 -26.80
C ASP A 227 19.60 -28.41 -25.38
N VAL A 228 18.65 -28.60 -24.45
CA VAL A 228 18.93 -28.88 -23.03
C VAL A 228 18.30 -30.23 -22.65
N GLU A 229 19.05 -31.09 -21.99
CA GLU A 229 18.55 -32.41 -21.54
C GLU A 229 17.52 -32.28 -20.41
N SER A 230 16.80 -33.36 -20.10
CA SER A 230 15.72 -33.37 -19.11
C SER A 230 16.24 -33.70 -17.71
N ASP A 231 16.75 -32.71 -16.99
CA ASP A 231 16.92 -32.82 -15.54
C ASP A 231 15.53 -33.05 -14.91
N GLY A 232 15.38 -34.15 -14.18
CA GLY A 232 14.06 -34.67 -13.80
C GLY A 232 13.21 -33.68 -12.99
N ASP A 233 11.89 -33.76 -13.16
CA ASP A 233 10.86 -32.85 -12.60
C ASP A 233 10.65 -33.00 -11.07
N GLY A 234 11.73 -33.22 -10.33
CA GLY A 234 11.76 -33.43 -8.90
C GLY A 234 11.84 -32.12 -8.13
N TRP A 235 10.74 -31.76 -7.46
CA TRP A 235 10.88 -31.22 -6.10
C TRP A 235 11.79 -32.17 -5.30
N ASP A 236 12.74 -31.63 -4.52
CA ASP A 236 13.65 -32.49 -3.73
C ASP A 236 12.84 -33.49 -2.89
N GLU A 237 13.31 -34.74 -2.74
CA GLU A 237 12.47 -35.85 -2.24
C GLU A 237 11.88 -35.64 -0.82
N ASP A 238 12.41 -34.68 -0.05
CA ASP A 238 12.01 -34.29 1.31
C ASP A 238 11.34 -32.87 1.39
N VAL A 239 10.49 -32.49 0.44
CA VAL A 239 9.75 -31.21 0.48
C VAL A 239 8.52 -31.21 1.39
N VAL A 240 8.39 -30.18 2.24
CA VAL A 240 7.24 -29.94 3.14
C VAL A 240 6.36 -28.80 2.63
N PHE A 241 5.16 -29.12 2.16
CA PHE A 241 4.21 -28.11 1.70
C PHE A 241 3.51 -27.37 2.86
N ARG A 242 3.26 -26.07 2.66
CA ARG A 242 2.51 -25.17 3.55
C ARG A 242 1.56 -24.27 2.75
N THR A 243 0.58 -23.67 3.42
CA THR A 243 -0.30 -22.64 2.85
C THR A 243 -0.05 -21.28 3.51
N SER A 244 -0.45 -20.19 2.88
CA SER A 244 -0.45 -18.87 3.52
C SER A 244 -1.32 -18.87 4.80
N ASN A 245 -0.86 -18.17 5.84
CA ASN A 245 -1.57 -18.06 7.13
C ASN A 245 -2.78 -17.08 7.07
N GLN A 246 -3.04 -16.48 5.91
CA GLN A 246 -4.09 -15.47 5.70
C GLN A 246 -5.42 -16.11 5.32
N ARG A 247 -6.11 -16.64 6.33
CA ARG A 247 -7.36 -17.42 6.17
C ARG A 247 -8.59 -16.53 5.88
N ALA A 248 -9.27 -16.77 4.76
CA ALA A 248 -10.71 -16.52 4.54
C ALA A 248 -11.51 -17.83 4.77
N ALA A 249 -12.84 -17.82 4.71
CA ALA A 249 -13.63 -19.03 4.94
C ALA A 249 -13.58 -19.98 3.73
N SER A 250 -13.57 -21.28 4.01
CA SER A 250 -13.27 -22.30 2.99
C SER A 250 -14.39 -22.47 1.98
N TRP A 251 -14.11 -22.08 0.73
CA TRP A 251 -14.81 -22.55 -0.46
C TRP A 251 -14.10 -23.80 -0.99
N GLY A 252 -14.83 -24.89 -1.19
CA GLY A 252 -14.31 -26.17 -1.71
C GLY A 252 -14.48 -27.39 -0.78
N ASP A 253 -14.47 -27.21 0.54
CA ASP A 253 -14.63 -28.35 1.49
C ASP A 253 -16.04 -28.98 1.50
N ILE A 254 -17.04 -28.30 0.93
CA ILE A 254 -18.48 -28.66 1.02
C ILE A 254 -18.81 -29.97 0.31
N GLU A 255 -18.15 -30.30 -0.80
CA GLU A 255 -18.42 -31.54 -1.56
C GLU A 255 -17.94 -32.79 -0.79
N GLU A 256 -16.71 -32.76 -0.28
CA GLU A 256 -16.16 -33.86 0.51
C GLU A 256 -16.92 -34.05 1.82
N GLU A 257 -17.34 -32.95 2.47
CA GLU A 257 -18.11 -33.04 3.71
C GLU A 257 -19.51 -33.63 3.46
N ASN A 258 -20.16 -33.32 2.34
CA ASN A 258 -21.43 -33.94 1.93
C ASN A 258 -21.26 -35.43 1.56
N GLN A 259 -20.18 -35.81 0.87
CA GLN A 259 -19.86 -37.21 0.61
C GLN A 259 -19.53 -37.98 1.90
N LYS A 260 -18.85 -37.36 2.87
CA LYS A 260 -18.58 -37.95 4.18
C LYS A 260 -19.85 -38.06 5.03
N LYS A 261 -20.75 -37.06 4.99
CA LYS A 261 -22.06 -37.09 5.69
C LYS A 261 -23.00 -38.17 5.14
N THR A 262 -23.08 -38.37 3.82
CA THR A 262 -23.87 -39.47 3.22
C THR A 262 -23.29 -40.85 3.59
N LYS A 263 -21.97 -41.05 3.45
CA LYS A 263 -21.27 -42.30 3.85
C LYS A 263 -21.37 -42.57 5.36
N LYS A 264 -21.42 -41.53 6.21
CA LYS A 264 -21.60 -41.66 7.67
C LYS A 264 -23.04 -42.05 8.04
N ALA A 265 -24.04 -41.48 7.37
CA ALA A 265 -25.45 -41.85 7.53
C ALA A 265 -25.73 -43.32 7.10
N GLU A 266 -25.08 -43.81 6.04
CA GLU A 266 -25.14 -45.24 5.68
C GLU A 266 -24.43 -46.15 6.69
N LYS A 267 -23.30 -45.72 7.27
CA LYS A 267 -22.60 -46.47 8.32
C LYS A 267 -23.36 -46.49 9.65
N GLU A 268 -24.05 -45.41 10.02
CA GLU A 268 -24.86 -45.36 11.24
C GLU A 268 -26.10 -46.25 11.14
N LYS A 269 -26.77 -46.30 9.97
CA LYS A 269 -27.83 -47.30 9.70
C LYS A 269 -27.36 -48.76 9.76
N LYS A 270 -26.07 -49.03 9.64
CA LYS A 270 -25.46 -50.37 9.80
C LYS A 270 -24.89 -50.64 11.20
N LYS A 271 -24.93 -49.68 12.13
CA LYS A 271 -24.37 -49.82 13.49
C LYS A 271 -25.37 -50.07 14.61
N THR A 272 -26.68 -50.10 14.35
CA THR A 272 -27.72 -50.42 15.34
C THR A 272 -27.82 -51.92 15.70
N THR A 273 -26.73 -52.70 15.55
CA THR A 273 -26.62 -54.09 16.02
C THR A 273 -25.20 -54.41 16.50
N LYS A 274 -24.87 -53.99 17.74
CA LYS A 274 -24.14 -54.75 18.80
C LYS A 274 -23.57 -53.81 19.88
N SER A 275 -23.73 -54.22 21.14
CA SER A 275 -23.03 -53.69 22.32
C SER A 275 -21.56 -54.19 22.35
N SER A 276 -20.67 -53.87 23.29
CA SER A 276 -20.70 -53.09 24.55
C SER A 276 -19.25 -52.71 24.93
N ASP A 277 -19.09 -51.86 25.95
CA ASP A 277 -17.89 -51.69 26.82
C ASP A 277 -16.52 -51.28 26.22
N LYS A 278 -16.14 -50.01 26.43
CA LYS A 278 -15.16 -49.63 27.49
C LYS A 278 -14.96 -48.11 27.62
N LYS A 279 -14.83 -47.63 28.86
CA LYS A 279 -14.33 -46.29 29.21
C LYS A 279 -12.83 -46.18 28.94
N LYS A 280 -12.35 -45.04 28.42
CA LYS A 280 -11.12 -44.38 28.92
C LYS A 280 -10.99 -42.91 28.49
N SER A 281 -10.56 -42.09 29.46
CA SER A 281 -9.86 -40.79 29.33
C SER A 281 -10.18 -39.91 28.12
N GLY A 282 -10.96 -38.86 28.34
CA GLY A 282 -10.97 -37.71 27.44
C GLY A 282 -9.64 -36.95 27.51
N LYS A 283 -9.09 -36.64 26.35
CA LYS A 283 -8.09 -35.59 26.14
C LYS A 283 -8.72 -34.68 25.11
N GLU A 284 -9.09 -33.46 25.52
CA GLU A 284 -9.55 -32.45 24.56
C GLU A 284 -8.44 -32.27 23.53
N THR A 285 -8.82 -32.42 22.26
CA THR A 285 -7.95 -32.25 21.10
C THR A 285 -8.67 -31.26 20.21
N ASP A 286 -8.00 -30.15 19.90
CA ASP A 286 -8.62 -28.98 19.31
C ASP A 286 -9.23 -29.31 17.93
N GLU A 287 -10.50 -28.94 17.74
CA GLU A 287 -11.18 -29.07 16.44
C GLU A 287 -10.50 -28.24 15.33
N ASN A 288 -9.61 -27.32 15.70
CA ASN A 288 -8.80 -26.52 14.79
C ASN A 288 -7.83 -27.36 13.92
N ASP A 289 -7.17 -28.38 14.49
CA ASP A 289 -6.12 -29.14 13.79
C ASP A 289 -6.68 -29.94 12.60
N ILE A 290 -7.89 -30.50 12.76
CA ILE A 290 -8.52 -31.38 11.76
C ILE A 290 -8.88 -30.62 10.48
N SER A 291 -9.14 -29.31 10.57
CA SER A 291 -9.48 -28.46 9.42
C SER A 291 -8.26 -28.12 8.55
N ASN A 292 -7.10 -27.88 9.16
CA ASN A 292 -5.89 -27.47 8.44
C ASN A 292 -5.31 -28.60 7.58
N THR A 293 -5.45 -29.86 8.03
CA THR A 293 -4.97 -31.03 7.26
C THR A 293 -5.76 -31.24 5.96
N SER A 294 -7.03 -30.83 5.89
CA SER A 294 -7.90 -31.01 4.71
C SER A 294 -7.46 -30.13 3.53
N SER A 295 -7.36 -28.82 3.77
CA SER A 295 -7.05 -27.83 2.72
C SER A 295 -5.62 -27.99 2.16
N LEU A 296 -4.64 -28.27 3.03
CA LEU A 296 -3.26 -28.50 2.60
C LEU A 296 -3.12 -29.79 1.78
N ALA A 297 -3.84 -30.86 2.13
CA ALA A 297 -3.85 -32.11 1.37
C ALA A 297 -4.43 -31.91 -0.04
N TYR A 298 -5.56 -31.19 -0.17
CA TYR A 298 -6.13 -30.82 -1.46
C TYR A 298 -5.15 -30.02 -2.32
N LYS A 299 -4.56 -28.95 -1.77
CA LYS A 299 -3.60 -28.09 -2.50
C LYS A 299 -2.34 -28.85 -2.92
N THR A 300 -1.84 -29.75 -2.08
CA THR A 300 -0.67 -30.61 -2.40
C THR A 300 -0.98 -31.62 -3.49
N ASP A 301 -2.16 -32.25 -3.46
CA ASP A 301 -2.63 -33.16 -4.51
C ASP A 301 -2.85 -32.42 -5.84
N LEU A 302 -3.43 -31.21 -5.81
CA LEU A 302 -3.60 -30.36 -6.98
C LEU A 302 -2.25 -30.02 -7.63
N VAL A 303 -1.25 -29.56 -6.86
CA VAL A 303 0.11 -29.32 -7.36
C VAL A 303 0.67 -30.57 -8.04
N LYS A 304 0.62 -31.74 -7.39
CA LYS A 304 1.12 -33.01 -7.98
C LYS A 304 0.40 -33.38 -9.28
N ARG A 305 -0.92 -33.18 -9.36
CA ARG A 305 -1.71 -33.43 -10.58
C ARG A 305 -1.41 -32.44 -11.71
N LEU A 306 -1.12 -31.18 -11.42
CA LEU A 306 -0.76 -30.19 -12.44
C LEU A 306 0.67 -30.40 -12.93
N SER A 307 1.64 -30.54 -12.02
CA SER A 307 3.05 -30.79 -12.38
C SER A 307 3.23 -32.03 -13.26
N SER A 308 2.50 -33.11 -12.98
CA SER A 308 2.55 -34.35 -13.79
C SER A 308 1.92 -34.24 -15.19
N ARG A 309 1.32 -33.11 -15.55
CA ARG A 309 0.74 -32.82 -16.88
C ARG A 309 1.57 -31.82 -17.69
N ARG A 310 2.65 -31.29 -17.12
CA ARG A 310 3.50 -30.30 -17.78
C ARG A 310 4.19 -30.92 -18.99
N THR A 311 4.00 -30.29 -20.16
CA THR A 311 4.58 -30.73 -21.46
C THR A 311 5.15 -29.56 -22.26
N SER A 312 5.13 -28.37 -21.66
CA SER A 312 5.63 -27.10 -22.20
C SER A 312 5.79 -26.09 -21.07
N GLY A 313 6.44 -24.97 -21.37
CA GLY A 313 6.54 -23.83 -20.47
C GLY A 313 7.80 -23.00 -20.69
N THR A 314 8.02 -22.05 -19.78
CA THR A 314 9.28 -21.31 -19.66
C THR A 314 9.85 -21.47 -18.27
N THR A 315 11.18 -21.53 -18.18
CA THR A 315 11.96 -21.34 -16.97
C THR A 315 12.87 -20.13 -17.18
N VAL A 316 12.83 -19.16 -16.27
CA VAL A 316 13.69 -17.97 -16.28
C VAL A 316 14.43 -17.90 -14.94
N THR A 317 15.75 -18.06 -14.97
CA THR A 317 16.63 -17.86 -13.81
C THR A 317 17.43 -16.58 -14.00
N PHE A 318 17.52 -15.71 -12.99
CA PHE A 318 18.37 -14.52 -13.06
C PHE A 318 19.02 -14.13 -11.74
N LEU A 319 20.23 -13.57 -11.83
CA LEU A 319 20.97 -12.98 -10.71
C LEU A 319 21.08 -11.45 -10.91
N PRO A 320 20.43 -10.61 -10.09
CA PRO A 320 20.49 -9.15 -10.21
C PRO A 320 21.92 -8.58 -10.09
N ASP A 321 22.22 -7.54 -10.87
CA ASP A 321 23.57 -6.95 -10.90
C ASP A 321 23.91 -6.19 -9.62
N LYS A 322 24.89 -6.71 -8.85
CA LYS A 322 25.36 -6.13 -7.58
C LYS A 322 25.95 -4.71 -7.77
N THR A 323 26.25 -4.29 -9.01
CA THR A 323 26.69 -2.92 -9.31
C THR A 323 25.54 -1.93 -9.51
N VAL A 324 24.32 -2.42 -9.78
CA VAL A 324 23.12 -1.59 -10.03
C VAL A 324 22.33 -1.37 -8.75
N PHE A 325 22.03 -2.45 -8.02
CA PHE A 325 21.13 -2.41 -6.86
C PHE A 325 21.84 -2.01 -5.56
N LYS A 326 21.18 -1.15 -4.77
CA LYS A 326 21.74 -0.58 -3.53
C LYS A 326 20.70 -0.58 -2.42
N GLY A 327 21.10 -1.07 -1.25
CA GLY A 327 20.28 -1.00 -0.04
C GLY A 327 20.17 0.43 0.50
N THR A 328 19.37 0.60 1.55
CA THR A 328 19.14 1.90 2.24
C THR A 328 20.43 2.58 2.72
N ASN A 329 21.47 1.79 2.98
CA ASN A 329 22.80 2.26 3.41
C ASN A 329 23.73 2.62 2.23
N GLY A 330 23.24 2.64 0.99
CA GLY A 330 24.02 2.95 -0.23
C GLY A 330 24.99 1.86 -0.69
N LYS A 331 25.13 0.77 0.08
CA LYS A 331 25.92 -0.43 -0.26
C LYS A 331 25.15 -1.35 -1.23
N PRO A 332 25.84 -2.19 -2.03
CA PRO A 332 25.19 -3.25 -2.79
C PRO A 332 24.29 -4.11 -1.90
N ASP A 333 23.04 -4.31 -2.34
CA ASP A 333 22.07 -5.16 -1.68
C ASP A 333 21.15 -5.76 -2.75
N ILE A 334 21.12 -7.09 -2.80
CA ILE A 334 20.27 -7.88 -3.70
C ILE A 334 19.36 -8.82 -2.89
N THR A 335 19.14 -8.55 -1.60
CA THR A 335 18.36 -9.41 -0.71
C THR A 335 16.87 -9.36 -1.08
N PHE A 336 16.32 -10.49 -1.52
CA PHE A 336 14.89 -10.63 -1.78
C PHE A 336 14.09 -10.81 -0.47
N ASP A 337 12.97 -10.09 -0.35
CA ASP A 337 12.06 -10.13 0.79
C ASP A 337 10.92 -11.11 0.50
N ALA A 338 11.00 -12.29 1.12
CA ALA A 338 10.02 -13.36 0.95
C ALA A 338 8.60 -12.96 1.41
N ASN A 339 8.45 -12.00 2.33
CA ASN A 339 7.14 -11.55 2.78
C ASN A 339 6.44 -10.69 1.73
N ARG A 340 7.19 -9.86 0.99
CA ARG A 340 6.68 -9.11 -0.17
C ARG A 340 6.25 -10.05 -1.30
N LEU A 341 7.07 -11.07 -1.58
CA LEU A 341 6.77 -12.11 -2.57
C LEU A 341 5.49 -12.87 -2.20
N THR A 342 5.45 -13.40 -0.97
CA THR A 342 4.26 -14.07 -0.41
C THR A 342 3.01 -13.22 -0.57
N SER A 343 3.05 -11.95 -0.16
CA SER A 343 1.87 -11.06 -0.19
C SER A 343 1.38 -10.76 -1.61
N ARG A 344 2.28 -10.58 -2.58
CA ARG A 344 1.91 -10.33 -3.99
C ARG A 344 1.45 -11.59 -4.70
N MET A 345 2.02 -12.76 -4.37
CA MET A 345 1.57 -14.04 -4.93
C MET A 345 0.19 -14.43 -4.39
N ASP A 346 -0.08 -14.24 -3.10
CA ASP A 346 -1.43 -14.41 -2.50
C ASP A 346 -2.44 -13.49 -3.24
N GLU A 347 -2.12 -12.20 -3.44
CA GLU A 347 -2.94 -11.24 -4.23
C GLU A 347 -3.19 -11.71 -5.67
N ILE A 348 -2.18 -12.21 -6.40
CA ILE A 348 -2.34 -12.73 -7.77
C ILE A 348 -3.20 -14.00 -7.80
N ALA A 349 -3.04 -14.91 -6.82
CA ALA A 349 -3.83 -16.14 -6.74
C ALA A 349 -5.31 -15.87 -6.43
N TYR A 350 -5.65 -14.78 -5.72
CA TYR A 350 -7.04 -14.32 -5.58
C TYR A 350 -7.64 -13.74 -6.86
N LEU A 351 -6.84 -13.07 -7.69
CA LEU A 351 -7.30 -12.47 -8.95
C LEU A 351 -7.55 -13.53 -10.04
N ASN A 352 -6.85 -14.67 -9.98
CA ASN A 352 -6.88 -15.72 -10.99
C ASN A 352 -7.42 -17.02 -10.38
N ALA A 353 -8.75 -17.12 -10.23
CA ALA A 353 -9.40 -18.31 -9.73
C ALA A 353 -9.00 -19.54 -10.58
N GLY A 354 -8.44 -20.56 -9.93
CA GLY A 354 -7.92 -21.76 -10.60
C GLY A 354 -6.40 -21.80 -10.77
N LEU A 355 -5.71 -20.66 -10.80
CA LEU A 355 -4.24 -20.61 -10.87
C LEU A 355 -3.63 -21.16 -9.57
N VAL A 356 -2.52 -21.88 -9.69
CA VAL A 356 -1.71 -22.35 -8.56
C VAL A 356 -0.36 -21.67 -8.61
N LEU A 357 -0.01 -20.91 -7.57
CA LEU A 357 1.32 -20.35 -7.42
C LEU A 357 2.05 -21.08 -6.29
N THR A 358 3.34 -21.34 -6.47
CA THR A 358 4.18 -21.91 -5.41
C THR A 358 5.43 -21.06 -5.18
N LEU A 359 5.78 -20.83 -3.91
CA LEU A 359 7.00 -20.13 -3.49
C LEU A 359 7.85 -21.06 -2.64
N GLN A 360 9.04 -21.37 -3.12
CA GLN A 360 10.06 -22.14 -2.42
C GLN A 360 11.21 -21.21 -2.03
N ASP A 361 11.53 -21.15 -0.74
CA ASP A 361 12.70 -20.41 -0.26
C ASP A 361 13.77 -21.42 0.16
N LYS A 362 14.76 -21.67 -0.73
CA LYS A 362 15.88 -22.59 -0.45
C LYS A 362 16.98 -21.93 0.40
N ARG A 363 16.82 -20.67 0.82
CA ARG A 363 17.82 -19.96 1.62
C ARG A 363 17.90 -20.50 3.04
N THR A 364 19.12 -20.83 3.48
CA THR A 364 19.36 -21.48 4.76
C THR A 364 19.30 -20.47 5.91
N ASN A 365 18.13 -20.37 6.54
CA ASN A 365 17.93 -19.58 7.76
C ASN A 365 18.60 -20.20 9.01
N VAL A 366 19.92 -20.43 8.96
CA VAL A 366 20.71 -20.89 10.12
C VAL A 366 20.94 -19.72 11.07
N LYS A 367 20.00 -19.53 12.01
CA LYS A 367 20.29 -18.78 13.25
C LYS A 367 21.49 -19.45 13.95
N LYS A 368 22.62 -18.76 14.03
CA LYS A 368 23.83 -19.23 14.74
C LYS A 368 23.46 -19.66 16.17
N GLY A 369 23.50 -20.96 16.45
CA GLY A 369 23.31 -21.53 17.79
C GLY A 369 22.14 -22.50 17.96
N VAL A 370 21.26 -22.69 16.97
CA VAL A 370 20.15 -23.67 17.06
C VAL A 370 20.55 -25.00 16.43
N LYS A 371 20.35 -26.11 17.14
CA LYS A 371 20.57 -27.47 16.61
C LYS A 371 19.59 -27.76 15.48
N HIS A 372 20.07 -28.41 14.41
CA HIS A 372 19.25 -28.77 13.25
C HIS A 372 18.02 -29.60 13.67
N SER A 373 16.83 -29.14 13.28
CA SER A 373 15.71 -30.02 12.93
C SER A 373 15.66 -30.13 11.41
N ASN A 374 15.42 -31.33 10.88
CA ASN A 374 15.40 -31.60 9.45
C ASN A 374 14.14 -30.98 8.77
N SER A 375 14.14 -29.68 8.51
CA SER A 375 12.97 -28.98 7.92
C SER A 375 13.35 -27.75 7.06
N ASN A 376 14.38 -27.87 6.21
CA ASN A 376 14.93 -26.76 5.42
C ASN A 376 14.37 -26.66 3.98
N ASN A 377 13.25 -27.32 3.66
CA ASN A 377 12.69 -27.29 2.31
C ASN A 377 11.16 -27.12 2.34
N GLU A 378 10.73 -25.90 2.68
CA GLU A 378 9.32 -25.56 2.81
C GLU A 378 8.79 -24.84 1.56
N VAL A 379 7.65 -25.29 1.06
CA VAL A 379 7.02 -24.75 -0.17
C VAL A 379 5.64 -24.20 0.16
N MET A 380 5.47 -22.90 -0.02
CA MET A 380 4.18 -22.23 0.17
C MET A 380 3.33 -22.34 -1.10
N ILE A 381 2.11 -22.86 -0.97
CA ILE A 381 1.13 -22.97 -2.05
C ILE A 381 0.05 -21.90 -1.89
N PHE A 382 -0.11 -21.05 -2.91
CA PHE A 382 -1.18 -20.07 -3.05
C PHE A 382 -2.17 -20.56 -4.12
N HIS A 383 -3.44 -20.65 -3.74
CA HIS A 383 -4.53 -21.10 -4.61
C HIS A 383 -5.85 -20.77 -3.92
N HIS A 384 -6.71 -20.02 -4.60
CA HIS A 384 -7.98 -19.50 -4.06
C HIS A 384 -9.09 -19.77 -5.06
N ALA A 385 -9.83 -20.86 -4.84
CA ALA A 385 -10.94 -21.25 -5.72
C ALA A 385 -12.10 -20.25 -5.64
N GLY A 386 -12.27 -19.54 -4.52
CA GLY A 386 -13.28 -18.50 -4.38
C GLY A 386 -12.88 -17.14 -4.98
N GLY A 387 -11.67 -17.00 -5.53
CA GLY A 387 -11.18 -15.81 -6.23
C GLY A 387 -11.45 -14.49 -5.48
N LEU A 388 -12.09 -13.53 -6.14
CA LEU A 388 -12.41 -12.22 -5.56
C LEU A 388 -13.33 -12.28 -4.34
N ALA A 389 -14.18 -13.31 -4.22
CA ALA A 389 -15.08 -13.47 -3.08
C ALA A 389 -14.28 -13.78 -1.81
N GLU A 390 -13.34 -14.72 -1.92
CA GLU A 390 -12.41 -15.11 -0.87
C GLU A 390 -11.51 -13.93 -0.46
N TYR A 391 -11.09 -13.12 -1.44
CA TYR A 391 -10.27 -11.93 -1.18
C TYR A 391 -11.03 -10.81 -0.45
N VAL A 392 -12.29 -10.52 -0.84
CA VAL A 392 -13.14 -9.57 -0.10
C VAL A 392 -13.40 -10.06 1.32
N GLU A 393 -13.57 -11.36 1.53
CA GLU A 393 -13.73 -11.91 2.86
C GLU A 393 -12.45 -11.75 3.70
N LEU A 394 -11.26 -12.01 3.14
CA LEU A 394 -9.98 -11.76 3.81
C LEU A 394 -9.88 -10.30 4.29
N LEU A 395 -10.16 -9.33 3.40
CA LEU A 395 -10.17 -7.89 3.72
C LEU A 395 -11.26 -7.49 4.74
N CYS A 396 -12.26 -8.35 4.96
CA CYS A 396 -13.38 -8.12 5.86
C CYS A 396 -13.39 -9.07 7.07
N ARG A 397 -12.30 -9.79 7.35
CA ARG A 397 -12.23 -10.80 8.43
C ARG A 397 -12.53 -10.25 9.83
N GLU A 398 -12.14 -9.00 10.11
CA GLU A 398 -12.46 -8.28 11.36
C GLU A 398 -13.71 -7.38 11.25
N LYS A 399 -14.39 -7.38 10.09
CA LYS A 399 -15.51 -6.49 9.77
C LYS A 399 -16.86 -7.20 9.80
N THR A 400 -17.82 -6.68 10.57
CA THR A 400 -19.17 -7.26 10.64
C THR A 400 -19.95 -6.94 9.37
N PRO A 401 -20.43 -7.94 8.60
CA PRO A 401 -21.19 -7.68 7.39
C PRO A 401 -22.49 -6.90 7.70
N LEU A 402 -22.93 -6.08 6.75
CA LEU A 402 -24.13 -5.26 6.88
C LEU A 402 -25.41 -6.07 6.59
N PHE A 403 -25.32 -7.01 5.67
CA PHE A 403 -26.33 -8.01 5.32
C PHE A 403 -25.62 -9.33 5.03
N GLY A 404 -26.34 -10.47 5.11
CA GLY A 404 -25.73 -11.80 5.05
C GLY A 404 -24.94 -12.18 6.30
N GLY A 405 -24.55 -13.45 6.38
CA GLY A 405 -23.82 -14.03 7.51
C GLY A 405 -24.68 -14.90 8.46
N ALA A 406 -23.99 -15.72 9.26
CA ALA A 406 -24.55 -16.83 10.04
C ALA A 406 -25.66 -16.47 11.06
N THR A 407 -25.78 -15.19 11.43
CA THR A 407 -26.81 -14.67 12.34
C THR A 407 -28.20 -14.52 11.70
N SER A 408 -28.31 -14.59 10.36
CA SER A 408 -29.58 -14.50 9.62
C SER A 408 -30.36 -15.82 9.51
N SER A 409 -29.86 -16.91 10.10
CA SER A 409 -30.43 -18.27 10.01
C SER A 409 -31.72 -18.51 10.81
N LYS A 410 -32.66 -17.57 10.77
CA LYS A 410 -34.07 -17.78 11.14
C LYS A 410 -35.00 -17.20 10.07
N SER A 411 -35.71 -18.09 9.38
CA SER A 411 -36.84 -17.82 8.48
C SER A 411 -36.52 -17.29 7.07
N GLN A 412 -35.82 -18.08 6.26
CA GLN A 412 -36.24 -18.27 4.87
C GLN A 412 -36.52 -19.75 4.57
N SER A 413 -37.72 -20.01 4.04
CA SER A 413 -38.20 -21.36 3.72
C SER A 413 -37.49 -21.90 2.49
N LYS A 414 -37.03 -23.15 2.52
CA LYS A 414 -36.40 -23.84 1.39
C LYS A 414 -37.37 -24.00 0.22
N ARG A 415 -37.41 -23.03 -0.70
CA ARG A 415 -37.92 -23.24 -2.05
C ARG A 415 -36.82 -23.91 -2.89
N LYS A 416 -36.88 -25.23 -2.99
CA LYS A 416 -36.07 -25.99 -3.95
C LYS A 416 -36.50 -25.65 -5.38
N THR A 417 -35.75 -24.81 -6.07
CA THR A 417 -35.62 -24.91 -7.54
C THR A 417 -34.75 -26.12 -7.88
N LYS A 418 -34.99 -26.74 -9.03
CA LYS A 418 -34.28 -27.96 -9.46
C LYS A 418 -32.81 -27.65 -9.74
N THR A 419 -31.94 -28.57 -9.33
CA THR A 419 -30.55 -28.64 -9.77
C THR A 419 -30.50 -28.93 -11.28
N GLU A 420 -30.04 -27.95 -12.05
CA GLU A 420 -29.29 -28.22 -13.28
C GLU A 420 -27.81 -28.37 -12.88
N LYS A 421 -27.04 -29.14 -13.66
CA LYS A 421 -25.67 -29.53 -13.29
C LYS A 421 -24.77 -28.30 -13.21
N ASP A 422 -23.98 -28.24 -12.15
CA ASP A 422 -22.99 -27.19 -11.95
C ASP A 422 -21.75 -27.47 -12.81
N GLU A 423 -21.48 -26.54 -13.73
CA GLU A 423 -20.14 -26.34 -14.29
C GLU A 423 -19.44 -25.32 -13.39
N GLU A 424 -18.18 -25.57 -13.02
CA GLU A 424 -17.39 -24.76 -12.07
C GLU A 424 -16.95 -23.42 -12.69
N GLY A 425 -17.92 -22.54 -12.96
CA GLY A 425 -17.70 -21.20 -13.50
C GLY A 425 -18.65 -20.18 -12.88
N GLN A 426 -18.11 -18.99 -12.57
CA GLN A 426 -18.90 -17.86 -12.08
C GLN A 426 -19.84 -17.38 -13.20
N LYS A 427 -21.13 -17.68 -13.08
CA LYS A 427 -22.14 -17.38 -14.12
C LYS A 427 -22.27 -15.88 -14.36
N ASP A 428 -22.33 -15.48 -15.63
CA ASP A 428 -22.54 -14.08 -16.07
C ASP A 428 -23.71 -13.42 -15.33
N GLY A 429 -23.45 -12.27 -14.72
CA GLY A 429 -24.41 -11.47 -13.97
C GLY A 429 -23.94 -11.13 -12.55
N LEU A 430 -24.90 -10.74 -11.71
CA LEU A 430 -24.68 -10.48 -10.28
C LEU A 430 -25.23 -11.64 -9.44
N THR A 431 -24.38 -12.23 -8.62
CA THR A 431 -24.70 -13.29 -7.66
C THR A 431 -24.38 -12.84 -6.22
N LEU A 432 -24.81 -13.66 -5.26
CA LEU A 432 -24.41 -13.54 -3.85
C LEU A 432 -23.44 -14.69 -3.52
N SER A 433 -22.52 -14.45 -2.60
CA SER A 433 -21.73 -15.49 -1.93
C SER A 433 -22.62 -16.47 -1.14
N ASP A 434 -22.11 -17.66 -0.83
CA ASP A 434 -22.81 -18.72 -0.07
C ASP A 434 -23.33 -18.27 1.30
N ASP A 435 -22.64 -17.32 1.95
CA ASP A 435 -23.06 -16.71 3.22
C ASP A 435 -24.04 -15.53 3.04
N GLY A 436 -24.28 -15.10 1.81
CA GLY A 436 -25.11 -13.97 1.43
C GLY A 436 -24.55 -12.59 1.75
N SER A 437 -23.26 -12.46 2.16
CA SER A 437 -22.69 -11.18 2.61
C SER A 437 -21.97 -10.36 1.55
N THR A 438 -21.60 -11.00 0.44
CA THR A 438 -20.80 -10.40 -0.63
C THR A 438 -21.55 -10.50 -1.96
N LEU A 439 -21.66 -9.38 -2.66
CA LEU A 439 -22.19 -9.30 -4.03
C LEU A 439 -21.05 -9.54 -5.00
N LEU A 440 -21.23 -10.48 -5.94
CA LEU A 440 -20.22 -10.87 -6.91
C LEU A 440 -20.77 -10.60 -8.32
N TYR A 441 -20.06 -9.80 -9.10
CA TYR A 441 -20.37 -9.50 -10.48
C TYR A 441 -19.31 -10.13 -11.39
N HIS A 442 -19.74 -10.91 -12.38
CA HIS A 442 -18.94 -11.28 -13.54
C HIS A 442 -19.70 -10.84 -14.79
N GLY A 443 -19.00 -10.32 -15.79
CA GLY A 443 -19.61 -10.15 -17.10
C GLY A 443 -18.72 -9.46 -18.12
N THR A 444 -18.90 -9.84 -19.38
CA THR A 444 -18.21 -9.23 -20.52
C THR A 444 -19.12 -8.24 -21.25
N ILE A 445 -18.60 -7.05 -21.56
CA ILE A 445 -19.31 -6.04 -22.36
C ILE A 445 -18.44 -5.55 -23.52
N SER A 446 -19.01 -5.51 -24.71
CA SER A 446 -18.40 -4.86 -25.88
C SER A 446 -18.95 -3.43 -25.98
N PRO A 447 -18.16 -2.37 -25.74
CA PRO A 447 -18.63 -0.99 -25.82
C PRO A 447 -19.06 -0.66 -27.26
N SER A 448 -20.18 0.04 -27.40
CA SER A 448 -20.71 0.43 -28.72
C SER A 448 -19.88 1.56 -29.32
N SER A 449 -18.94 1.19 -30.20
CA SER A 449 -18.19 2.17 -31.01
C SER A 449 -19.08 2.82 -32.06
N ASN A 450 -19.06 4.16 -32.13
CA ASN A 450 -19.65 4.93 -33.23
C ASN A 450 -18.82 4.89 -34.52
N ASN A 451 -17.63 4.30 -34.50
CA ASN A 451 -16.72 4.15 -35.63
C ASN A 451 -16.57 2.66 -36.01
N ASN A 452 -16.28 2.38 -37.29
CA ASN A 452 -16.24 1.04 -37.92
C ASN A 452 -15.15 0.06 -37.42
N ALA A 453 -14.64 0.21 -36.19
CA ALA A 453 -13.80 -0.79 -35.53
C ALA A 453 -14.67 -1.85 -34.85
N SER A 454 -14.26 -3.12 -34.93
CA SER A 454 -14.88 -4.20 -34.16
C SER A 454 -14.72 -3.93 -32.66
N PRO A 455 -15.80 -3.91 -31.86
CA PRO A 455 -15.71 -3.51 -30.46
C PRO A 455 -14.99 -4.58 -29.64
N THR A 456 -13.87 -4.20 -29.02
CA THR A 456 -13.07 -5.07 -28.15
C THR A 456 -13.86 -5.42 -26.88
N PRO A 457 -13.99 -6.71 -26.51
CA PRO A 457 -14.69 -7.11 -25.31
C PRO A 457 -13.89 -6.71 -24.06
N ILE A 458 -14.57 -6.09 -23.09
CA ILE A 458 -14.04 -5.77 -21.77
C ILE A 458 -14.69 -6.71 -20.76
N THR A 459 -13.89 -7.54 -20.07
CA THR A 459 -14.37 -8.38 -18.96
C THR A 459 -14.30 -7.58 -17.67
N ILE A 460 -15.33 -7.70 -16.82
CA ILE A 460 -15.47 -6.90 -15.60
C ILE A 460 -15.85 -7.84 -14.45
N ASP A 461 -14.98 -7.90 -13.45
CA ASP A 461 -15.14 -8.70 -12.25
C ASP A 461 -15.16 -7.80 -11.02
N ILE A 462 -16.22 -7.88 -10.21
CA ILE A 462 -16.40 -7.00 -9.05
C ILE A 462 -16.92 -7.79 -7.86
N ALA A 463 -16.25 -7.69 -6.72
CA ALA A 463 -16.74 -8.20 -5.44
C ALA A 463 -16.99 -7.02 -4.47
N LEU A 464 -18.20 -6.95 -3.89
CA LEU A 464 -18.64 -5.84 -3.02
C LEU A 464 -19.21 -6.39 -1.71
N ARG A 465 -18.68 -5.93 -0.57
CA ARG A 465 -19.22 -6.21 0.77
C ARG A 465 -19.35 -4.93 1.58
N TYR A 466 -20.55 -4.68 2.09
CA TYR A 466 -20.79 -3.61 3.06
C TYR A 466 -20.57 -4.12 4.48
N SER A 467 -19.94 -3.31 5.32
CA SER A 467 -19.67 -3.63 6.73
C SER A 467 -20.27 -2.57 7.67
N SER A 468 -20.82 -3.02 8.78
CA SER A 468 -21.56 -2.18 9.74
C SER A 468 -20.68 -1.51 10.81
N ASN A 469 -19.45 -1.99 10.99
CA ASN A 469 -18.48 -1.47 11.98
C ASN A 469 -17.37 -0.60 11.37
N THR A 470 -17.42 -0.30 10.07
CA THR A 470 -16.40 0.45 9.33
C THR A 470 -17.02 1.67 8.68
N TYR A 471 -16.38 2.84 8.78
CA TYR A 471 -16.88 4.10 8.21
C TYR A 471 -16.13 4.54 6.93
N ASN A 472 -14.96 3.97 6.65
CA ASN A 472 -14.17 4.29 5.48
C ASN A 472 -14.55 3.40 4.28
N GLU A 473 -14.48 3.92 3.06
CA GLU A 473 -14.48 3.09 1.86
C GLU A 473 -13.09 2.45 1.65
N GLN A 474 -13.05 1.19 1.22
CA GLN A 474 -11.83 0.49 0.83
C GLN A 474 -12.05 -0.15 -0.54
N ILE A 475 -11.49 0.43 -1.59
CA ILE A 475 -11.62 -0.08 -2.96
C ILE A 475 -10.24 -0.47 -3.47
N LEU A 476 -10.04 -1.77 -3.71
CA LEU A 476 -8.89 -2.25 -4.48
C LEU A 476 -9.30 -2.31 -5.95
N SER A 477 -8.39 -1.90 -6.83
CA SER A 477 -8.67 -1.85 -8.26
C SER A 477 -7.51 -2.41 -9.08
N PHE A 478 -7.86 -3.18 -10.10
CA PHE A 478 -6.94 -3.94 -10.92
C PHE A 478 -7.34 -3.83 -12.40
N VAL A 479 -6.35 -3.81 -13.27
CA VAL A 479 -6.50 -3.90 -14.73
C VAL A 479 -5.48 -4.91 -15.23
N ASN A 480 -5.94 -5.98 -15.88
CA ASN A 480 -5.08 -7.09 -16.34
C ASN A 480 -4.09 -7.56 -15.23
N ASN A 481 -4.60 -7.84 -14.02
CA ASN A 481 -3.84 -8.20 -12.81
C ASN A 481 -2.84 -7.16 -12.25
N ILE A 482 -2.73 -5.99 -12.87
CA ILE A 482 -1.92 -4.87 -12.38
C ILE A 482 -2.76 -3.96 -11.49
N ARG A 483 -2.24 -3.66 -10.29
CA ARG A 483 -2.95 -2.88 -9.29
C ARG A 483 -2.87 -1.37 -9.55
N THR A 484 -4.00 -0.77 -9.94
CA THR A 484 -4.14 0.67 -10.12
C THR A 484 -4.32 1.36 -8.76
N ARG A 485 -3.20 1.76 -8.14
CA ARG A 485 -3.19 2.39 -6.80
C ARG A 485 -3.96 3.71 -6.74
N ASP A 486 -3.95 4.46 -7.84
CA ASP A 486 -4.56 5.79 -7.95
C ASP A 486 -5.95 5.73 -8.63
N GLY A 487 -6.45 4.52 -8.92
CA GLY A 487 -7.76 4.28 -9.53
C GLY A 487 -7.78 4.48 -11.05
N GLY A 488 -8.78 5.22 -11.54
CA GLY A 488 -8.99 5.47 -12.97
C GLY A 488 -10.44 5.29 -13.42
N SER A 489 -10.64 5.24 -14.74
CA SER A 489 -11.95 5.20 -15.39
C SER A 489 -12.90 4.10 -14.88
N HIS A 490 -12.37 2.90 -14.61
CA HIS A 490 -13.10 1.76 -14.04
C HIS A 490 -13.63 2.03 -12.63
N VAL A 491 -12.79 2.62 -11.76
CA VAL A 491 -13.16 2.98 -10.38
C VAL A 491 -14.17 4.12 -10.36
N GLU A 492 -14.01 5.13 -11.22
CA GLU A 492 -15.00 6.20 -11.38
C GLU A 492 -16.35 5.66 -11.84
N GLY A 493 -16.35 4.73 -12.81
CA GLY A 493 -17.55 4.05 -13.29
C GLY A 493 -18.27 3.29 -12.17
N LEU A 494 -17.55 2.49 -11.37
CA LEU A 494 -18.09 1.81 -10.21
C LEU A 494 -18.72 2.80 -9.19
N LYS A 495 -17.99 3.84 -8.80
CA LYS A 495 -18.45 4.84 -7.82
C LYS A 495 -19.70 5.59 -8.30
N SER A 496 -19.73 5.99 -9.57
CA SER A 496 -20.86 6.67 -10.20
C SER A 496 -22.08 5.75 -10.32
N CYS A 497 -21.86 4.51 -10.76
CA CYS A 497 -22.90 3.49 -10.96
C CYS A 497 -23.63 3.15 -9.65
N LEU A 498 -22.89 2.88 -8.56
CA LEU A 498 -23.48 2.60 -7.24
C LEU A 498 -24.35 3.77 -6.78
N THR A 499 -23.80 4.99 -6.84
CA THR A 499 -24.48 6.23 -6.42
C THR A 499 -25.76 6.48 -7.22
N ARG A 500 -25.72 6.30 -8.55
CA ARG A 500 -26.88 6.48 -9.43
C ARG A 500 -27.95 5.43 -9.18
N THR A 501 -27.57 4.15 -9.16
CA THR A 501 -28.50 3.02 -9.09
C THR A 501 -29.26 2.97 -7.77
N ILE A 502 -28.57 3.18 -6.64
CA ILE A 502 -29.19 3.16 -5.31
C ILE A 502 -30.18 4.33 -5.16
N ASN A 503 -29.82 5.55 -5.59
CA ASN A 503 -30.73 6.70 -5.57
C ASN A 503 -31.97 6.48 -6.47
N GLN A 504 -31.78 5.93 -7.67
CA GLN A 504 -32.88 5.66 -8.61
C GLN A 504 -33.85 4.61 -8.04
N GLN A 505 -33.34 3.51 -7.47
CA GLN A 505 -34.18 2.47 -6.88
C GLN A 505 -34.86 2.94 -5.58
N ALA A 506 -34.19 3.73 -4.76
CA ALA A 506 -34.79 4.32 -3.56
C ALA A 506 -35.96 5.29 -3.88
N ARG A 507 -35.87 6.06 -4.99
CA ARG A 507 -37.02 6.82 -5.52
C ARG A 507 -38.12 5.90 -6.04
N ARG A 508 -37.78 4.87 -6.81
CA ARG A 508 -38.77 3.92 -7.38
C ARG A 508 -39.55 3.14 -6.30
N LEU A 509 -38.93 2.86 -5.16
CA LEU A 509 -39.56 2.24 -3.98
C LEU A 509 -40.22 3.25 -3.02
N GLY A 510 -40.24 4.55 -3.34
CA GLY A 510 -40.86 5.60 -2.52
C GLY A 510 -40.14 5.91 -1.20
N LYS A 511 -38.88 5.48 -1.05
CA LYS A 511 -38.04 5.75 0.14
C LYS A 511 -37.45 7.16 0.12
N LEU A 512 -37.15 7.69 -1.07
CA LEU A 512 -36.88 9.10 -1.34
C LEU A 512 -38.11 9.70 -2.04
N LYS A 513 -38.63 10.82 -1.53
CA LYS A 513 -39.65 11.60 -2.26
C LYS A 513 -38.98 12.43 -3.35
N ASP A 514 -39.78 12.91 -4.30
CA ASP A 514 -39.22 13.73 -5.38
C ASP A 514 -38.59 15.04 -4.91
N SER A 515 -39.09 15.59 -3.80
CA SER A 515 -38.57 16.76 -3.08
C SER A 515 -37.24 16.54 -2.36
N ASP A 516 -36.88 15.29 -2.07
CA ASP A 516 -35.78 14.99 -1.17
C ASP A 516 -34.45 15.02 -1.93
N SER A 517 -33.39 15.49 -1.26
CA SER A 517 -32.05 15.48 -1.85
C SER A 517 -31.54 14.05 -2.00
N ASN A 518 -30.90 13.76 -3.14
CA ASN A 518 -30.24 12.48 -3.36
C ASN A 518 -29.16 12.24 -2.29
N LEU A 519 -28.89 10.96 -2.01
CA LEU A 519 -27.76 10.55 -1.20
C LEU A 519 -26.45 10.86 -1.93
N SER A 520 -25.50 11.51 -1.25
CA SER A 520 -24.15 11.71 -1.78
C SER A 520 -23.44 10.36 -1.95
N GLY A 521 -22.62 10.24 -2.99
CA GLY A 521 -21.90 9.01 -3.29
C GLY A 521 -21.01 8.54 -2.14
N ASP A 522 -20.45 9.47 -1.36
CA ASP A 522 -19.55 9.14 -0.25
C ASP A 522 -20.27 8.41 0.88
N PHE A 523 -21.52 8.80 1.20
CA PHE A 523 -22.36 8.11 2.19
C PHE A 523 -22.93 6.79 1.64
N VAL A 524 -23.15 6.70 0.32
CA VAL A 524 -23.56 5.45 -0.35
C VAL A 524 -22.43 4.40 -0.31
N ARG A 525 -21.17 4.81 -0.15
CA ARG A 525 -19.99 3.93 -0.07
C ARG A 525 -19.41 3.83 1.35
N GLU A 526 -20.08 4.40 2.35
CA GLU A 526 -19.68 4.26 3.76
C GLU A 526 -19.69 2.80 4.19
N GLY A 527 -18.54 2.31 4.67
CA GLY A 527 -18.34 0.91 5.06
C GLY A 527 -18.25 -0.09 3.90
N LEU A 528 -18.17 0.39 2.64
CA LEU A 528 -17.97 -0.46 1.48
C LEU A 528 -16.52 -0.96 1.40
N THR A 529 -16.33 -2.27 1.39
CA THR A 529 -15.11 -2.91 0.90
C THR A 529 -15.39 -3.50 -0.48
N ALA A 530 -14.60 -3.12 -1.48
CA ALA A 530 -14.82 -3.48 -2.87
C ALA A 530 -13.50 -3.89 -3.54
N ILE A 531 -13.59 -4.85 -4.46
CA ILE A 531 -12.52 -5.20 -5.40
C ILE A 531 -13.11 -5.11 -6.80
N ILE A 532 -12.44 -4.41 -7.70
CA ILE A 532 -12.77 -4.35 -9.13
C ILE A 532 -11.55 -4.77 -9.95
N SER A 533 -11.70 -5.83 -10.74
CA SER A 533 -10.74 -6.24 -11.77
C SER A 533 -11.37 -6.05 -13.15
N VAL A 534 -10.61 -5.51 -14.09
CA VAL A 534 -11.07 -5.30 -15.47
C VAL A 534 -10.05 -5.86 -16.43
N SER A 535 -10.50 -6.64 -17.41
CA SER A 535 -9.69 -7.11 -18.53
C SER A 535 -9.92 -6.20 -19.73
N VAL A 536 -8.86 -5.51 -20.18
CA VAL A 536 -8.86 -4.59 -21.33
C VAL A 536 -7.80 -5.07 -22.33
N ALA A 537 -8.12 -5.09 -23.63
CA ALA A 537 -7.17 -5.48 -24.66
C ALA A 537 -6.05 -4.43 -24.85
N GLU A 538 -6.42 -3.14 -24.84
CA GLU A 538 -5.50 -2.00 -25.01
C GLU A 538 -5.62 -1.02 -23.82
N PRO A 539 -5.13 -1.36 -22.62
CA PRO A 539 -5.08 -0.43 -21.49
C PRO A 539 -4.09 0.70 -21.75
N GLU A 540 -4.54 1.94 -21.56
CA GLU A 540 -3.73 3.14 -21.50
C GLU A 540 -3.61 3.59 -20.04
N PHE A 541 -2.38 3.78 -19.55
CA PHE A 541 -2.12 4.23 -18.18
C PHE A 541 -1.58 5.66 -18.13
N GLU A 542 -1.98 6.42 -17.10
CA GLU A 542 -1.43 7.74 -16.81
C GLU A 542 0.00 7.62 -16.22
N GLY A 543 0.97 7.27 -17.07
CA GLY A 543 2.40 7.19 -16.74
C GLY A 543 2.94 5.77 -16.48
N GLN A 544 4.28 5.67 -16.45
CA GLN A 544 5.02 4.39 -16.46
C GLN A 544 4.75 3.49 -15.25
N THR A 545 4.36 4.05 -14.10
CA THR A 545 4.06 3.29 -12.87
C THR A 545 2.75 2.49 -12.97
N LYS A 546 1.98 2.62 -14.06
CA LYS A 546 0.67 1.99 -14.29
C LYS A 546 -0.33 2.24 -13.13
N GLY A 547 -0.17 3.37 -12.43
CA GLY A 547 -0.93 3.69 -11.21
C GLY A 547 -2.41 3.99 -11.44
N ARG A 548 -2.75 4.54 -12.62
CA ARG A 548 -4.10 4.99 -12.97
C ARG A 548 -4.47 4.65 -14.41
N LEU A 549 -5.69 4.12 -14.62
CA LEU A 549 -6.24 3.78 -15.94
C LEU A 549 -6.85 5.02 -16.62
N GLY A 550 -6.41 5.31 -17.85
CA GLY A 550 -6.83 6.47 -18.66
C GLY A 550 -7.94 6.20 -19.69
N ASN A 551 -8.18 4.94 -20.09
CA ASN A 551 -9.18 4.57 -21.10
C ASN A 551 -10.58 5.18 -20.83
N PRO A 552 -11.10 6.11 -21.65
CA PRO A 552 -12.38 6.75 -21.39
C PRO A 552 -13.59 5.81 -21.60
N GLU A 553 -13.47 4.80 -22.45
CA GLU A 553 -14.53 3.83 -22.81
C GLU A 553 -14.81 2.79 -21.72
N VAL A 554 -13.84 2.52 -20.84
CA VAL A 554 -13.99 1.57 -19.73
C VAL A 554 -15.01 2.07 -18.70
N ARG A 555 -15.10 3.39 -18.49
CA ARG A 555 -16.06 3.99 -17.55
C ARG A 555 -17.53 3.71 -17.92
N PRO A 556 -18.04 4.08 -19.11
CA PRO A 556 -19.42 3.79 -19.50
C PRO A 556 -19.69 2.29 -19.66
N ALA A 557 -18.67 1.49 -19.98
CA ALA A 557 -18.77 0.03 -19.99
C ALA A 557 -19.12 -0.52 -18.59
N VAL A 558 -18.33 -0.16 -17.56
CA VAL A 558 -18.61 -0.52 -16.15
C VAL A 558 -19.94 0.02 -15.66
N GLU A 559 -20.27 1.29 -15.96
CA GLU A 559 -21.55 1.90 -15.57
C GLU A 559 -22.78 1.19 -16.17
N THR A 560 -22.68 0.67 -17.39
CA THR A 560 -23.78 0.00 -18.09
C THR A 560 -23.94 -1.44 -17.61
N ALA A 561 -22.83 -2.18 -17.56
CA ALA A 561 -22.77 -3.58 -17.17
C ALA A 561 -23.27 -3.78 -15.73
N LEU A 562 -22.65 -3.07 -14.77
CA LEU A 562 -23.01 -3.16 -13.36
C LEU A 562 -24.40 -2.54 -13.07
N GLY A 563 -24.75 -1.43 -13.72
CA GLY A 563 -26.01 -0.72 -13.47
C GLY A 563 -27.24 -1.54 -13.84
N GLY A 564 -27.18 -2.28 -14.95
CA GLY A 564 -28.25 -3.21 -15.35
C GLY A 564 -28.39 -4.40 -14.39
N ALA A 565 -27.27 -4.93 -13.90
CA ALA A 565 -27.27 -6.08 -13.00
C ALA A 565 -27.71 -5.71 -11.57
N LEU A 566 -27.18 -4.62 -10.99
CA LEU A 566 -27.62 -4.09 -9.69
C LEU A 566 -29.11 -3.72 -9.70
N SER A 567 -29.60 -3.11 -10.79
CA SER A 567 -31.02 -2.76 -10.89
C SER A 567 -31.92 -4.00 -10.81
N LYS A 568 -31.59 -5.06 -11.56
CA LYS A 568 -32.32 -6.34 -11.49
C LYS A 568 -32.19 -6.98 -10.10
N PHE A 569 -31.00 -6.96 -9.50
CA PHE A 569 -30.77 -7.54 -8.18
C PHE A 569 -31.62 -6.88 -7.10
N PHE A 570 -31.65 -5.55 -7.03
CA PHE A 570 -32.47 -4.83 -6.04
C PHE A 570 -33.99 -5.00 -6.26
N ASP A 571 -34.42 -5.36 -7.46
CA ASP A 571 -35.82 -5.73 -7.74
C ASP A 571 -36.21 -7.08 -7.09
N PHE A 572 -35.25 -8.01 -6.99
CA PHE A 572 -35.44 -9.31 -6.33
C PHE A 572 -35.08 -9.30 -4.83
N HIS A 573 -34.14 -8.43 -4.42
CA HIS A 573 -33.61 -8.31 -3.06
C HIS A 573 -33.79 -6.88 -2.50
N PRO A 574 -35.05 -6.44 -2.27
CA PRO A 574 -35.33 -5.10 -1.73
C PRO A 574 -34.89 -4.96 -0.27
N ASP A 575 -34.74 -6.07 0.46
CA ASP A 575 -34.19 -6.13 1.81
C ASP A 575 -32.74 -5.63 1.87
N VAL A 576 -31.88 -6.11 0.96
CA VAL A 576 -30.48 -5.66 0.86
C VAL A 576 -30.40 -4.16 0.56
N LEU A 577 -31.20 -3.68 -0.41
CA LEU A 577 -31.27 -2.25 -0.73
C LEU A 577 -31.72 -1.40 0.46
N ASN A 578 -32.72 -1.86 1.22
CA ASN A 578 -33.21 -1.14 2.40
C ASN A 578 -32.11 -0.94 3.46
N VAL A 579 -31.33 -1.98 3.77
CA VAL A 579 -30.26 -1.88 4.78
C VAL A 579 -29.13 -0.96 4.31
N ILE A 580 -28.73 -1.04 3.04
CA ILE A 580 -27.73 -0.11 2.46
C ILE A 580 -28.24 1.34 2.51
N PHE A 581 -29.49 1.56 2.11
CA PHE A 581 -30.11 2.88 2.11
C PHE A 581 -30.24 3.47 3.51
N GLU A 582 -30.65 2.68 4.50
CA GLU A 582 -30.75 3.13 5.90
C GLU A 582 -29.38 3.47 6.48
N ASN A 583 -28.33 2.70 6.16
CA ASN A 583 -26.95 3.04 6.55
C ASN A 583 -26.50 4.38 5.94
N ALA A 584 -26.65 4.54 4.61
CA ALA A 584 -26.26 5.75 3.89
C ALA A 584 -27.08 6.99 4.31
N SER A 585 -28.37 6.83 4.59
CA SER A 585 -29.23 7.92 5.10
C SER A 585 -28.84 8.33 6.52
N ARG A 586 -28.46 7.38 7.39
CA ARG A 586 -27.96 7.66 8.74
C ARG A 586 -26.62 8.39 8.69
N ALA A 587 -25.70 7.95 7.84
CA ALA A 587 -24.42 8.60 7.55
C ALA A 587 -24.60 10.05 7.09
N GLN A 588 -25.43 10.27 6.08
CA GLN A 588 -25.73 11.61 5.55
C GLN A 588 -26.38 12.51 6.61
N ALA A 589 -27.28 11.98 7.45
CA ALA A 589 -27.90 12.73 8.54
C ALA A 589 -26.88 13.13 9.63
N ALA A 590 -25.96 12.23 10.02
CA ALA A 590 -24.87 12.52 10.95
C ALA A 590 -23.95 13.62 10.38
N ALA A 591 -23.46 13.45 9.15
CA ALA A 591 -22.61 14.42 8.47
C ALA A 591 -23.27 15.79 8.29
N ALA A 592 -24.57 15.84 8.00
CA ALA A 592 -25.34 17.07 7.93
C ALA A 592 -25.48 17.74 9.32
N ALA A 593 -25.78 16.97 10.37
CA ALA A 593 -25.84 17.45 11.74
C ALA A 593 -24.47 17.98 12.22
N ALA A 594 -23.37 17.31 11.89
CA ALA A 594 -22.03 17.75 12.22
C ALA A 594 -21.53 18.92 11.36
N LYS A 595 -21.99 19.04 10.10
CA LYS A 595 -21.77 20.27 9.31
C LYS A 595 -22.53 21.44 9.93
N ALA A 596 -23.77 21.24 10.37
CA ALA A 596 -24.54 22.24 11.08
C ALA A 596 -23.90 22.61 12.44
N ALA A 597 -23.44 21.63 13.21
CA ALA A 597 -22.72 21.87 14.47
C ALA A 597 -21.40 22.61 14.25
N ARG A 598 -20.58 22.18 13.27
CA ARG A 598 -19.36 22.90 12.86
C ARG A 598 -19.65 24.31 12.41
N GLU A 599 -20.72 24.55 11.66
CA GLU A 599 -21.11 25.89 11.20
C GLU A 599 -21.67 26.76 12.33
N VAL A 600 -22.37 26.19 13.32
CA VAL A 600 -22.74 26.89 14.57
C VAL A 600 -21.51 27.26 15.39
N VAL A 601 -20.52 26.36 15.50
CA VAL A 601 -19.22 26.67 16.13
C VAL A 601 -18.49 27.74 15.32
N ARG A 602 -18.38 27.60 14.00
CA ARG A 602 -17.71 28.56 13.10
C ARG A 602 -18.33 29.95 13.14
N ARG A 603 -19.67 30.06 13.19
CA ARG A 603 -20.36 31.35 13.39
C ARG A 603 -20.11 31.93 14.79
N LYS A 604 -20.05 31.09 15.83
CA LYS A 604 -19.61 31.54 17.16
C LYS A 604 -18.16 32.04 17.11
N THR A 605 -17.24 31.32 16.48
CA THR A 605 -15.83 31.75 16.33
C THR A 605 -15.68 33.03 15.50
N LEU A 606 -16.46 33.21 14.43
CA LEU A 606 -16.45 34.42 13.61
C LEU A 606 -17.04 35.66 14.31
N LEU A 607 -17.99 35.46 15.24
CA LEU A 607 -18.54 36.52 16.10
C LEU A 607 -17.79 36.67 17.43
N GLN A 608 -16.93 35.71 17.78
CA GLN A 608 -16.17 35.64 19.03
C GLN A 608 -14.72 35.19 18.74
N SER A 609 -13.96 36.00 18.01
CA SER A 609 -12.58 35.71 17.61
C SER A 609 -11.55 35.73 18.77
N THR A 610 -11.99 35.61 20.03
CA THR A 610 -11.20 35.86 21.24
C THR A 610 -11.59 35.02 22.47
N VAL A 611 -12.48 34.03 22.38
CA VAL A 611 -12.74 33.13 23.54
C VAL A 611 -11.65 32.06 23.59
N LEU A 612 -10.50 32.44 24.13
CA LEU A 612 -9.44 31.51 24.51
C LEU A 612 -9.98 30.46 25.50
N PRO A 613 -9.43 29.24 25.53
CA PRO A 613 -9.88 28.21 26.47
C PRO A 613 -9.75 28.72 27.90
N GLY A 614 -10.81 28.64 28.72
CA GLY A 614 -10.79 29.18 30.09
C GLY A 614 -9.75 28.56 31.04
N LYS A 615 -9.13 27.43 30.63
CA LYS A 615 -8.00 26.79 31.31
C LYS A 615 -6.62 27.34 30.90
N LEU A 616 -6.51 27.97 29.72
CA LEU A 616 -5.25 28.45 29.16
C LEU A 616 -4.74 29.61 30.03
N ALA A 617 -3.55 29.44 30.61
CA ALA A 617 -2.80 30.55 31.16
C ALA A 617 -1.99 31.18 30.02
N ASP A 618 -2.47 32.29 29.46
CA ASP A 618 -1.81 32.92 28.31
C ASP A 618 -0.48 33.63 28.67
N CYS A 619 0.30 34.01 27.67
CA CYS A 619 1.48 34.89 27.79
C CYS A 619 1.15 36.34 27.42
N ALA A 620 2.02 37.29 27.79
CA ALA A 620 1.81 38.72 27.49
C ALA A 620 2.26 39.13 26.08
N SER A 621 3.31 38.49 25.55
CA SER A 621 3.82 38.76 24.20
C SER A 621 2.91 38.16 23.13
N ARG A 622 3.04 38.71 21.92
CA ARG A 622 2.38 38.25 20.69
C ARG A 622 3.37 38.04 19.54
N ASP A 623 4.67 38.16 19.80
CA ASP A 623 5.69 37.88 18.79
C ASP A 623 5.88 36.36 18.68
N LEU A 624 5.65 35.83 17.48
CA LEU A 624 5.87 34.42 17.16
C LEU A 624 7.32 33.99 17.40
N SER A 625 8.31 34.88 17.32
CA SER A 625 9.73 34.52 17.49
C SER A 625 10.09 34.02 18.90
N GLU A 626 9.36 34.49 19.92
CA GLU A 626 9.66 34.24 21.34
C GLU A 626 8.51 33.58 22.12
N THR A 627 7.33 33.41 21.53
CA THR A 627 6.15 32.89 22.22
C THR A 627 6.10 31.36 22.22
N GLU A 628 5.86 30.78 23.39
CA GLU A 628 5.94 29.33 23.63
C GLU A 628 4.69 28.82 24.34
N LEU A 629 4.13 27.69 23.92
CA LEU A 629 3.00 27.04 24.57
C LEU A 629 3.42 25.70 25.16
N PHE A 630 3.39 25.58 26.49
CA PHE A 630 3.58 24.31 27.18
C PHE A 630 2.22 23.61 27.34
N ILE A 631 2.08 22.45 26.70
CA ILE A 631 0.96 21.52 26.88
C ILE A 631 1.36 20.57 28.00
N VAL A 632 0.61 20.62 29.11
CA VAL A 632 0.99 19.96 30.37
C VAL A 632 -0.05 18.94 30.80
N GLU A 633 0.44 17.81 31.32
CA GLU A 633 -0.40 16.75 31.87
C GLU A 633 -0.98 17.12 33.25
N GLY A 634 -2.30 17.23 33.33
CA GLY A 634 -3.03 17.46 34.57
C GLY A 634 -2.93 18.89 35.12
N ASP A 635 -3.84 19.20 36.06
CA ASP A 635 -3.88 20.52 36.71
C ASP A 635 -2.73 20.70 37.73
N SER A 636 -2.12 19.61 38.22
CA SER A 636 -1.05 19.64 39.23
C SER A 636 0.26 20.18 38.65
N ALA A 637 0.83 19.50 37.64
CA ALA A 637 2.03 19.96 36.95
C ALA A 637 1.82 21.32 36.28
N ALA A 638 0.63 21.58 35.70
CA ALA A 638 0.29 22.90 35.18
C ALA A 638 0.25 23.99 36.26
N GLY A 639 -0.10 23.64 37.51
CA GLY A 639 -0.02 24.53 38.66
C GLY A 639 1.41 24.94 38.99
N SER A 640 2.36 24.01 38.96
CA SER A 640 3.80 24.29 39.12
C SER A 640 4.35 25.09 37.93
N ALA A 641 4.05 24.69 36.69
CA ALA A 641 4.49 25.38 35.48
C ALA A 641 3.96 26.83 35.40
N LYS A 642 2.70 27.06 35.75
CA LYS A 642 2.09 28.41 35.78
C LYS A 642 2.75 29.34 36.81
N GLN A 643 3.33 28.78 37.88
CA GLN A 643 4.08 29.52 38.89
C GLN A 643 5.54 29.78 38.49
N GLY A 644 6.20 28.80 37.84
CA GLY A 644 7.62 28.88 37.47
C GLY A 644 7.93 29.61 36.17
N ARG A 645 6.99 29.65 35.21
CA ARG A 645 7.19 30.22 33.86
C ARG A 645 7.54 31.71 33.82
N ASP A 646 8.18 32.11 32.72
CA ASP A 646 8.14 33.51 32.27
C ASP A 646 6.75 33.83 31.67
N ARG A 647 5.98 34.66 32.38
CA ARG A 647 4.63 35.09 31.95
C ARG A 647 4.65 35.98 30.70
N ARG A 648 5.81 36.55 30.33
CA ARG A 648 5.97 37.37 29.14
C ARG A 648 5.87 36.53 27.87
N THR A 649 6.53 35.37 27.84
CA THR A 649 6.74 34.55 26.64
C THR A 649 6.02 33.21 26.66
N GLN A 650 5.80 32.61 27.84
CA GLN A 650 5.35 31.22 27.95
C GLN A 650 3.88 31.11 28.38
N ALA A 651 3.06 30.45 27.57
CA ALA A 651 1.68 30.05 27.86
C ALA A 651 1.62 28.60 28.38
N ILE A 652 0.64 28.29 29.25
CA ILE A 652 0.42 26.93 29.80
C ILE A 652 -1.00 26.48 29.48
N LEU A 653 -1.15 25.30 28.88
CA LEU A 653 -2.43 24.64 28.64
C LEU A 653 -2.47 23.28 29.36
N PRO A 654 -3.22 23.15 30.47
CA PRO A 654 -3.43 21.86 31.13
C PRO A 654 -4.39 20.99 30.33
N LEU A 655 -4.02 19.72 30.17
CA LEU A 655 -4.90 18.66 29.66
C LEU A 655 -5.45 17.81 30.81
N ARG A 656 -6.71 17.39 30.69
CA ARG A 656 -7.34 16.49 31.69
C ARG A 656 -7.60 15.11 31.12
N GLY A 657 -6.83 14.14 31.59
CA GLY A 657 -6.94 12.74 31.17
C GLY A 657 -6.40 12.50 29.76
N LYS A 658 -6.61 11.28 29.26
CA LYS A 658 -6.11 10.84 27.95
C LYS A 658 -6.91 11.49 26.81
N ILE A 659 -6.20 12.03 25.83
CA ILE A 659 -6.78 12.69 24.66
C ILE A 659 -7.54 11.66 23.80
N LEU A 660 -8.61 12.10 23.14
CA LEU A 660 -9.28 11.29 22.12
C LEU A 660 -8.29 10.96 20.99
N ASN A 661 -8.01 9.67 20.77
CA ASN A 661 -7.28 9.20 19.60
C ASN A 661 -8.06 9.58 18.33
N ILE A 662 -7.50 10.51 17.54
CA ILE A 662 -8.18 11.03 16.34
C ILE A 662 -8.07 10.12 15.12
N GLU A 663 -7.23 9.09 15.16
CA GLU A 663 -7.10 8.10 14.10
C GLU A 663 -8.37 7.24 13.97
N ARG A 664 -8.94 6.90 15.14
CA ARG A 664 -10.12 6.03 15.30
C ARG A 664 -11.43 6.81 15.42
N ALA A 665 -11.38 8.14 15.31
CA ALA A 665 -12.50 9.01 15.59
C ALA A 665 -12.99 9.71 14.32
N ALA A 666 -14.27 9.55 14.02
CA ALA A 666 -14.94 10.34 12.98
C ALA A 666 -14.65 11.84 13.17
N PRO A 667 -14.41 12.62 12.09
CA PRO A 667 -13.98 14.03 12.19
C PRO A 667 -14.87 14.92 13.05
N GLU A 668 -16.14 14.55 13.20
CA GLU A 668 -17.14 15.21 14.03
C GLU A 668 -16.80 15.18 15.53
N ARG A 669 -16.29 14.04 16.02
CA ARG A 669 -15.92 13.84 17.43
C ARG A 669 -14.73 14.70 17.84
N ILE A 670 -13.83 15.02 16.90
CA ILE A 670 -12.72 15.96 17.11
C ILE A 670 -13.27 17.32 17.55
N TYR A 671 -14.28 17.83 16.85
CA TYR A 671 -14.92 19.12 17.16
C TYR A 671 -15.92 19.07 18.32
N GLN A 672 -16.34 17.89 18.78
CA GLN A 672 -17.17 17.74 19.99
C GLN A 672 -16.33 17.63 21.27
N ASN A 673 -15.05 17.26 21.15
CA ASN A 673 -14.15 17.12 22.29
C ASN A 673 -13.62 18.49 22.74
N GLY A 674 -13.89 18.85 24.00
CA GLY A 674 -13.51 20.15 24.56
C GLY A 674 -11.99 20.37 24.72
N GLU A 675 -11.21 19.32 24.97
CA GLU A 675 -9.74 19.43 25.07
C GLU A 675 -9.12 19.67 23.68
N LEU A 676 -9.61 18.96 22.65
CA LEU A 676 -9.17 19.16 21.26
C LEU A 676 -9.61 20.51 20.71
N GLN A 677 -10.85 20.97 20.97
CA GLN A 677 -11.23 22.36 20.69
C GLN A 677 -10.31 23.35 21.39
N GLY A 678 -9.94 23.07 22.64
CA GLY A 678 -9.01 23.87 23.42
C GLY A 678 -7.65 24.01 22.75
N LEU A 679 -7.06 22.89 22.31
CA LEU A 679 -5.80 22.84 21.57
C LEU A 679 -5.88 23.60 20.23
N ILE A 680 -6.91 23.33 19.41
CA ILE A 680 -7.11 23.99 18.11
C ILE A 680 -7.20 25.51 18.28
N SER A 681 -7.97 25.97 19.28
CA SER A 681 -8.16 27.40 19.56
C SER A 681 -6.95 28.07 20.23
N ALA A 682 -6.20 27.35 21.07
CA ALA A 682 -5.01 27.90 21.72
C ALA A 682 -3.90 28.13 20.70
N CYS A 683 -3.61 27.12 19.88
CA CYS A 683 -2.52 27.16 18.90
C CYS A 683 -2.87 27.95 17.63
N GLY A 684 -4.15 28.06 17.27
CA GLY A 684 -4.60 28.78 16.07
C GLY A 684 -4.58 27.93 14.80
N LEU A 685 -4.83 26.61 14.91
CA LEU A 685 -4.63 25.62 13.82
C LEU A 685 -5.67 25.68 12.68
N GLY A 686 -6.74 26.45 12.85
CA GLY A 686 -7.84 26.51 11.89
C GLY A 686 -8.62 25.19 11.75
N ILE A 687 -9.15 24.93 10.55
CA ILE A 687 -9.98 23.77 10.22
C ILE A 687 -9.10 22.67 9.62
N LYS A 688 -9.28 21.41 10.04
CA LYS A 688 -8.57 20.25 9.48
C LYS A 688 -8.63 20.23 7.96
N GLY A 689 -7.46 20.16 7.30
CA GLY A 689 -7.32 20.11 5.84
C GLY A 689 -7.26 21.47 5.14
N ALA A 690 -7.31 22.59 5.86
CA ALA A 690 -6.88 23.88 5.33
C ALA A 690 -5.35 24.03 5.47
N GLN A 691 -4.74 24.80 4.55
CA GLN A 691 -3.33 25.21 4.64
C GLN A 691 -3.08 25.99 5.95
N LEU A 692 -1.87 25.88 6.49
CA LEU A 692 -1.53 26.57 7.73
C LEU A 692 -1.24 28.05 7.48
N GLU A 693 -2.21 28.91 7.80
CA GLU A 693 -2.01 30.36 7.85
C GLU A 693 -1.09 30.73 9.02
N GLU A 694 0.20 30.98 8.76
CA GLU A 694 1.17 31.35 9.81
C GLU A 694 0.74 32.60 10.61
N GLY A 695 0.00 33.51 9.98
CA GLY A 695 -0.58 34.69 10.65
C GLY A 695 -1.71 34.38 11.65
N SER A 696 -2.28 33.16 11.65
CA SER A 696 -3.26 32.72 12.66
C SER A 696 -2.64 31.96 13.82
N LEU A 697 -1.36 31.55 13.72
CA LEU A 697 -0.62 30.93 14.82
C LEU A 697 -0.44 31.93 15.96
N ARG A 698 -0.52 31.43 17.20
CA ARG A 698 -0.37 32.25 18.41
C ARG A 698 0.96 32.07 19.15
N TYR A 699 1.68 30.99 18.86
CA TYR A 699 2.91 30.59 19.53
C TYR A 699 3.88 30.00 18.50
N GLY A 700 5.13 30.45 18.48
CA GLY A 700 6.16 29.91 17.59
C GLY A 700 6.88 28.66 18.13
N LYS A 701 6.58 28.22 19.35
CA LYS A 701 6.96 26.88 19.82
C LYS A 701 5.81 26.25 20.58
N ILE A 702 5.46 25.02 20.24
CA ILE A 702 4.52 24.20 20.98
C ILE A 702 5.33 23.09 21.64
N VAL A 703 5.38 23.09 22.97
CA VAL A 703 6.18 22.18 23.79
C VAL A 703 5.25 21.19 24.49
N ILE A 704 5.40 19.90 24.17
CA ILE A 704 4.75 18.80 24.89
C ILE A 704 5.55 18.51 26.16
N MET A 705 4.95 18.70 27.33
CA MET A 705 5.56 18.47 28.63
C MET A 705 4.68 17.52 29.47
N THR A 706 4.89 16.22 29.23
CA THR A 706 4.20 15.09 29.91
C THR A 706 5.08 14.49 30.99
N ASP A 707 4.49 13.69 31.88
CA ASP A 707 5.26 12.97 32.90
C ASP A 707 6.16 11.89 32.27
N ALA A 708 7.16 11.44 33.04
CA ALA A 708 8.20 10.50 32.62
C ALA A 708 7.81 9.02 32.87
N ASP A 709 6.52 8.72 32.73
CA ASP A 709 5.91 7.43 32.99
C ASP A 709 5.17 6.86 31.76
N VAL A 710 4.47 5.74 31.95
CA VAL A 710 3.72 5.05 30.89
C VAL A 710 2.51 5.84 30.36
N ASP A 711 1.90 6.68 31.21
CA ASP A 711 0.70 7.43 30.84
C ASP A 711 1.04 8.75 30.14
N GLY A 712 2.10 9.44 30.58
CA GLY A 712 2.70 10.56 29.88
C GLY A 712 3.29 10.16 28.52
N ALA A 713 3.92 8.99 28.42
CA ALA A 713 4.33 8.43 27.13
C ALA A 713 3.13 8.20 26.18
N HIS A 714 2.01 7.68 26.68
CA HIS A 714 0.78 7.49 25.91
C HIS A 714 0.15 8.83 25.47
N ILE A 715 0.08 9.82 26.36
CA ILE A 715 -0.43 11.17 26.03
C ILE A 715 0.47 11.85 25.00
N ARG A 716 1.79 11.70 25.10
CA ARG A 716 2.76 12.18 24.11
C ARG A 716 2.50 11.58 22.73
N VAL A 717 2.28 10.26 22.63
CA VAL A 717 1.93 9.62 21.35
C VAL A 717 0.58 10.11 20.81
N LEU A 718 -0.43 10.29 21.66
CA LEU A 718 -1.73 10.85 21.27
C LEU A 718 -1.60 12.30 20.73
N LEU A 719 -0.77 13.13 21.35
CA LEU A 719 -0.48 14.50 20.88
C LEU A 719 0.27 14.51 19.55
N LEU A 720 1.30 13.68 19.40
CA LEU A 720 2.06 13.55 18.14
C LEU A 720 1.13 13.11 17.00
N THR A 721 0.28 12.11 17.26
CA THR A 721 -0.75 11.64 16.32
C THR A 721 -1.73 12.78 15.98
N PHE A 722 -2.18 13.55 16.97
CA PHE A 722 -3.06 14.69 16.76
C PHE A 722 -2.43 15.74 15.83
N PHE A 723 -1.22 16.22 16.13
CA PHE A 723 -0.58 17.24 15.29
C PHE A 723 -0.28 16.73 13.88
N PHE A 724 0.26 15.51 13.74
CA PHE A 724 0.55 14.90 12.44
C PHE A 724 -0.70 14.72 11.57
N ARG A 725 -1.81 14.23 12.15
CA ARG A 725 -3.06 13.92 11.41
C ARG A 725 -4.04 15.10 11.30
N TYR A 726 -3.92 16.16 12.12
CA TYR A 726 -4.79 17.34 12.05
C TYR A 726 -4.19 18.49 11.24
N GLN A 727 -2.90 18.82 11.46
CA GLN A 727 -2.22 19.92 10.78
C GLN A 727 -0.72 19.62 10.63
N ARG A 728 -0.40 18.80 9.64
CA ARG A 728 0.95 18.25 9.39
C ARG A 728 2.00 19.32 9.11
N GLU A 729 1.64 20.39 8.40
CA GLU A 729 2.54 21.50 8.05
C GLU A 729 3.21 22.11 9.29
N LEU A 730 2.55 22.06 10.45
CA LEU A 730 3.08 22.56 11.72
C LEU A 730 4.30 21.76 12.19
N VAL A 731 4.27 20.44 12.00
CA VAL A 731 5.36 19.53 12.37
C VAL A 731 6.51 19.63 11.36
N GLU A 732 6.18 19.74 10.07
CA GLU A 732 7.18 19.88 9.00
C GLU A 732 7.94 21.21 9.05
N LYS A 733 7.27 22.32 9.42
CA LYS A 733 7.90 23.61 9.71
C LYS A 733 8.65 23.65 11.05
N GLY A 734 8.61 22.56 11.84
CA GLY A 734 9.41 22.39 13.05
C GLY A 734 8.91 23.14 14.29
N TYR A 735 7.63 23.56 14.34
CA TYR A 735 7.06 24.29 15.48
C TYR A 735 6.78 23.41 16.71
N LEU A 736 6.86 22.08 16.59
CA LEU A 736 6.53 21.12 17.65
C LEU A 736 7.79 20.58 18.34
N TYR A 737 7.78 20.62 19.67
CA TYR A 737 8.88 20.21 20.54
C TYR A 737 8.38 19.30 21.68
N ILE A 738 9.28 18.51 22.25
CA ILE A 738 9.06 17.69 23.45
C ILE A 738 10.06 18.14 24.51
N ALA A 739 9.58 18.42 25.73
CA ALA A 739 10.43 18.74 26.87
C ALA A 739 11.16 17.49 27.39
N GLN A 740 12.37 17.67 27.91
CA GLN A 740 13.10 16.64 28.64
C GLN A 740 13.29 17.08 30.09
N PRO A 741 12.40 16.70 31.02
CA PRO A 741 12.62 16.91 32.44
C PRO A 741 13.73 15.98 32.97
N PRO A 742 14.40 16.34 34.07
CA PRO A 742 15.43 15.49 34.67
C PRO A 742 14.81 14.24 35.32
N LEU A 743 15.46 13.10 35.19
CA LEU A 743 15.02 11.85 35.83
C LEU A 743 15.43 11.80 37.30
N TYR A 744 16.60 12.35 37.64
CA TYR A 744 17.16 12.29 38.99
C TYR A 744 17.60 13.65 39.50
N LYS A 745 17.45 13.82 40.82
CA LYS A 745 18.09 14.84 41.64
C LYS A 745 19.04 14.16 42.61
N ILE A 746 20.31 14.52 42.53
CA ILE A 746 21.39 14.03 43.40
C ILE A 746 21.79 15.19 44.33
N VAL A 747 21.75 14.96 45.63
CA VAL A 747 22.18 15.91 46.65
C VAL A 747 23.42 15.34 47.35
N THR A 748 24.54 16.05 47.28
CA THR A 748 25.82 15.63 47.85
C THR A 748 26.28 16.60 48.93
N GLY A 749 26.72 16.07 50.08
CA GLY A 749 27.29 16.85 51.17
C GLY A 749 26.25 17.44 52.15
N THR A 750 26.71 17.79 53.35
CA THR A 750 25.87 18.24 54.46
C THR A 750 26.08 19.73 54.79
N GLY A 751 25.03 20.38 55.31
CA GLY A 751 25.09 21.78 55.76
C GLY A 751 25.46 22.77 54.65
N ARG A 752 26.56 23.53 54.86
CA ARG A 752 27.01 24.60 53.94
C ARG A 752 27.67 24.09 52.66
N GLY A 753 28.01 22.80 52.58
CA GLY A 753 28.61 22.16 51.40
C GLY A 753 27.60 21.44 50.50
N ARG A 754 26.30 21.60 50.73
CA ARG A 754 25.24 20.92 49.96
C ARG A 754 25.22 21.39 48.51
N VAL A 755 25.54 20.49 47.59
CA VAL A 755 25.39 20.68 46.14
C VAL A 755 24.21 19.86 45.65
N GLU A 756 23.36 20.47 44.83
CA GLU A 756 22.25 19.79 44.14
C GLU A 756 22.58 19.69 42.66
N LYS A 757 22.53 18.48 42.10
CA LYS A 757 22.75 18.20 40.67
C LYS A 757 21.53 17.48 40.11
N TYR A 758 21.09 17.88 38.92
CA TYR A 758 20.07 17.18 38.14
C TYR A 758 20.76 16.40 37.03
N THR A 759 20.26 15.20 36.74
CA THR A 759 20.71 14.34 35.61
C THR A 759 19.52 13.82 34.82
N PHE A 760 19.69 13.70 33.51
CA PHE A 760 18.65 13.38 32.54
C PHE A 760 18.72 11.92 32.08
N THR A 761 19.86 11.25 32.27
CA THR A 761 20.05 9.83 31.93
C THR A 761 20.59 9.04 33.12
N GLU A 762 20.40 7.71 33.06
CA GLU A 762 20.96 6.78 34.04
C GLU A 762 22.51 6.80 34.01
N ASN A 763 23.10 6.92 32.82
CA ASN A 763 24.55 7.02 32.65
C ASN A 763 25.12 8.29 33.31
N GLU A 764 24.51 9.46 33.09
CA GLU A 764 24.92 10.71 33.78
C GLU A 764 24.83 10.59 35.30
N LYS A 765 23.82 9.88 35.82
CA LYS A 765 23.68 9.60 37.24
C LYS A 765 24.85 8.74 37.73
N GLU A 766 25.16 7.64 37.05
CA GLU A 766 26.29 6.78 37.42
C GLU A 766 27.64 7.50 37.33
N GLU A 767 27.90 8.25 36.25
CA GLU A 767 29.14 9.01 36.06
C GLU A 767 29.35 10.04 37.17
N TYR A 768 28.31 10.83 37.49
CA TYR A 768 28.38 11.81 38.57
C TYR A 768 28.59 11.15 39.95
N LEU A 769 27.95 10.00 40.20
CA LEU A 769 28.16 9.24 41.44
C LEU A 769 29.58 8.66 41.52
N ARG A 770 30.12 8.09 40.44
CA ARG A 770 31.51 7.60 40.40
C ARG A 770 32.51 8.72 40.66
N GLU A 771 32.30 9.89 40.06
CA GLU A 771 33.14 11.09 40.26
C GLU A 771 33.12 11.55 41.73
N LYS A 772 31.94 11.64 42.36
CA LYS A 772 31.82 12.14 43.75
C LYS A 772 32.19 11.12 44.82
N LEU A 773 32.09 9.83 44.53
CA LEU A 773 32.44 8.74 45.44
C LEU A 773 33.88 8.20 45.22
N ASN A 774 34.60 8.69 44.21
CA ASN A 774 35.93 8.20 43.79
C ASN A 774 35.97 6.68 43.49
N ILE A 775 34.92 6.16 42.84
CA ILE A 775 34.81 4.74 42.50
C ILE A 775 35.44 4.48 41.11
N GLU A 776 36.33 3.49 41.04
CA GLU A 776 36.98 3.07 39.80
C GLU A 776 35.99 2.54 38.75
N GLU A 777 36.28 2.81 37.48
CA GLU A 777 35.47 2.40 36.33
C GLU A 777 35.32 0.87 36.27
N GLY A 778 34.08 0.38 36.20
CA GLY A 778 33.75 -1.05 36.20
C GLY A 778 33.39 -1.67 37.55
N LYS A 779 33.50 -0.95 38.67
CA LYS A 779 32.93 -1.40 39.96
C LYS A 779 31.45 -0.98 40.09
N SER A 780 30.63 -1.86 40.66
CA SER A 780 29.24 -1.59 40.99
C SER A 780 29.14 -0.66 42.20
N ILE A 781 28.38 0.43 42.09
CA ILE A 781 28.08 1.33 43.22
C ILE A 781 27.16 0.59 44.19
N THR A 782 27.51 0.53 45.47
CA THR A 782 26.71 -0.12 46.51
C THR A 782 25.97 0.91 47.38
N ASP A 783 24.89 0.48 48.05
CA ASP A 783 24.15 1.32 49.01
C ASP A 783 25.05 1.82 50.16
N GLN A 784 26.09 1.06 50.50
CA GLN A 784 27.08 1.46 51.50
C GLN A 784 27.92 2.65 51.02
N ASP A 785 28.35 2.66 49.76
CA ASP A 785 29.11 3.80 49.18
C ASP A 785 28.27 5.08 49.16
N ILE A 786 26.98 4.96 48.85
CA ILE A 786 26.01 6.07 48.84
C ILE A 786 25.80 6.64 50.25
N SER A 787 25.68 5.76 51.26
CA SER A 787 25.56 6.12 52.67
C SER A 787 26.83 6.82 53.17
N ASP A 788 28.00 6.22 52.95
CA ASP A 788 29.29 6.72 53.43
C ASP A 788 29.67 8.06 52.76
N GLY A 789 29.30 8.23 51.47
CA GLY A 789 29.43 9.49 50.75
C GLY A 789 28.42 10.59 51.14
N SER A 790 27.48 10.32 52.05
CA SER A 790 26.38 11.24 52.41
C SER A 790 25.60 11.76 51.18
N VAL A 791 25.27 10.85 50.25
CA VAL A 791 24.55 11.18 49.02
C VAL A 791 23.07 10.82 49.15
N THR A 792 22.19 11.72 48.74
CA THR A 792 20.74 11.47 48.64
C THR A 792 20.30 11.54 47.18
N ILE A 793 19.68 10.48 46.67
CA ILE A 793 19.15 10.40 45.30
C ILE A 793 17.63 10.42 45.36
N GLN A 794 17.00 11.34 44.64
CA GLN A 794 15.56 11.39 44.40
C GLN A 794 15.32 11.15 42.91
N ARG A 795 14.52 10.14 42.57
CA ARG A 795 13.99 9.95 41.21
C ARG A 795 12.66 10.71 41.10
N PHE A 796 12.48 11.51 40.06
CA PHE A 796 11.18 12.14 39.77
C PHE A 796 10.30 11.14 39.02
N LYS A 797 9.04 11.02 39.42
CA LYS A 797 8.03 10.20 38.72
C LYS A 797 7.07 11.05 37.90
N GLY A 798 6.69 12.22 38.42
CA GLY A 798 5.83 13.16 37.72
C GLY A 798 6.25 14.62 37.93
N LEU A 799 5.95 15.47 36.94
CA LEU A 799 6.27 16.91 36.95
C LEU A 799 5.61 17.65 38.12
N GLY A 800 4.49 17.13 38.64
CA GLY A 800 3.82 17.64 39.84
C GLY A 800 4.63 17.49 41.14
N GLU A 801 5.66 16.64 41.17
CA GLU A 801 6.56 16.48 42.31
C GLU A 801 7.65 17.58 42.37
N MET A 802 7.86 18.31 41.26
CA MET A 802 8.87 19.35 41.15
C MET A 802 8.35 20.69 41.69
N MET A 803 9.16 21.36 42.51
CA MET A 803 8.86 22.73 42.93
C MET A 803 8.94 23.68 41.72
N PRO A 804 8.13 24.75 41.65
CA PRO A 804 8.08 25.65 40.47
C PRO A 804 9.44 26.18 40.02
N LYS A 805 10.33 26.49 40.97
CA LYS A 805 11.70 26.94 40.70
C LYS A 805 12.57 25.83 40.06
N GLN A 806 12.44 24.58 40.52
CA GLN A 806 13.19 23.44 39.97
C GLN A 806 12.72 23.13 38.54
N LEU A 807 11.41 23.20 38.29
CA LEU A 807 10.83 23.01 36.97
C LEU A 807 11.29 24.11 35.98
N TRP A 808 11.39 25.36 36.45
CA TRP A 808 12.02 26.43 35.68
C TRP A 808 13.48 26.09 35.32
N GLU A 809 14.35 25.98 36.33
CA GLU A 809 15.81 25.85 36.17
C GLU A 809 16.26 24.63 35.36
N THR A 810 15.41 23.61 35.23
CA THR A 810 15.75 22.35 34.54
C THR A 810 15.04 22.14 33.20
N THR A 811 13.80 22.61 33.06
CA THR A 811 12.90 22.16 31.97
C THR A 811 12.27 23.31 31.19
N MET A 812 12.05 24.47 31.81
CA MET A 812 11.35 25.60 31.16
C MET A 812 12.27 26.77 30.77
N ASP A 813 13.39 26.96 31.46
CA ASP A 813 14.36 28.04 31.21
C ASP A 813 15.01 27.90 29.82
N PRO A 814 14.82 28.87 28.90
CA PRO A 814 15.43 28.83 27.57
C PRO A 814 16.96 28.72 27.54
N GLU A 815 17.67 29.10 28.61
CA GLU A 815 19.14 29.05 28.67
C GLU A 815 19.69 27.68 29.12
N GLN A 816 18.89 26.87 29.85
CA GLN A 816 19.36 25.63 30.49
C GLN A 816 18.65 24.36 30.01
N ARG A 817 17.41 24.47 29.51
CA ARG A 817 16.58 23.30 29.16
C ARG A 817 17.04 22.59 27.88
N ILE A 818 16.67 21.32 27.77
CA ILE A 818 16.81 20.52 26.55
C ILE A 818 15.40 20.27 25.96
N LEU A 819 15.21 20.65 24.70
CA LEU A 819 14.00 20.37 23.93
C LEU A 819 14.32 19.49 22.72
N LEU A 820 13.55 18.43 22.50
CA LEU A 820 13.63 17.61 21.30
C LEU A 820 12.67 18.17 20.25
N GLN A 821 13.19 18.69 19.13
CA GLN A 821 12.36 19.15 18.01
C GLN A 821 11.81 17.96 17.23
N VAL A 822 10.50 17.92 17.04
CA VAL A 822 9.83 16.87 16.26
C VAL A 822 9.97 17.20 14.78
N SER A 823 10.44 16.24 13.98
CA SER A 823 10.59 16.37 12.52
C SER A 823 10.19 15.08 11.82
N VAL A 824 9.62 15.20 10.62
CA VAL A 824 9.20 14.07 9.78
C VAL A 824 10.29 13.81 8.73
N LYS A 825 11.10 12.78 8.92
CA LYS A 825 12.17 12.40 7.97
C LYS A 825 11.62 11.67 6.75
N ASP A 826 10.74 10.71 6.99
CA ASP A 826 10.01 9.97 5.97
C ASP A 826 8.52 10.04 6.32
N CYS A 827 7.76 10.68 5.43
CA CYS A 827 6.32 10.79 5.53
C CYS A 827 5.64 9.41 5.51
N ALA A 828 5.97 8.56 4.55
CA ALA A 828 5.24 7.33 4.30
C ALA A 828 5.45 6.34 5.45
N LEU A 829 6.69 6.24 5.95
CA LEU A 829 7.03 5.43 7.11
C LEU A 829 6.34 5.95 8.40
N ALA A 830 6.31 7.27 8.61
CA ALA A 830 5.62 7.87 9.76
C ALA A 830 4.11 7.63 9.70
N ASP A 831 3.51 7.76 8.51
CA ASP A 831 2.09 7.52 8.26
C ASP A 831 1.70 6.06 8.55
N GLN A 832 2.45 5.11 8.00
CA GLN A 832 2.28 3.67 8.22
C GLN A 832 2.48 3.30 9.71
N THR A 833 3.49 3.88 10.37
CA THR A 833 3.76 3.60 11.79
C THR A 833 2.63 4.10 12.68
N LEU A 834 2.08 5.29 12.40
CA LEU A 834 0.94 5.83 13.14
C LEU A 834 -0.35 5.04 12.87
N ASP A 835 -0.60 4.59 11.64
CA ASP A 835 -1.75 3.72 11.34
C ASP A 835 -1.68 2.39 12.12
N ILE A 836 -0.53 1.71 12.12
CA ILE A 836 -0.31 0.48 12.91
C ILE A 836 -0.52 0.75 14.42
N LEU A 837 0.13 1.77 14.97
CA LEU A 837 0.10 2.04 16.41
C LEU A 837 -1.22 2.64 16.90
N MET A 838 -1.95 3.38 16.06
CA MET A 838 -3.10 4.19 16.50
C MET A 838 -4.42 3.85 15.82
N GLY A 839 -4.42 3.13 14.69
CA GLY A 839 -5.62 2.76 13.93
C GLY A 839 -6.55 1.75 14.62
N ASP A 840 -7.48 1.17 13.87
CA ASP A 840 -8.47 0.23 14.42
C ASP A 840 -8.00 -1.23 14.45
N ALA A 841 -7.10 -1.64 13.55
CA ALA A 841 -6.65 -3.03 13.42
C ALA A 841 -5.77 -3.46 14.61
N VAL A 842 -6.16 -4.53 15.30
CA VAL A 842 -5.46 -5.00 16.51
C VAL A 842 -4.29 -5.93 16.16
N ALA A 843 -4.44 -6.78 15.13
CA ALA A 843 -3.41 -7.75 14.76
C ALA A 843 -2.08 -7.09 14.30
N PRO A 844 -2.04 -6.07 13.42
CA PRO A 844 -0.80 -5.42 13.01
C PRO A 844 -0.07 -4.79 14.19
N ARG A 845 -0.80 -4.13 15.10
CA ARG A 845 -0.24 -3.55 16.33
C ARG A 845 0.36 -4.61 17.25
N ARG A 846 -0.34 -5.73 17.42
CA ARG A 846 0.15 -6.83 18.26
C ARG A 846 1.44 -7.41 17.69
N ASN A 847 1.50 -7.64 16.39
CA ASN A 847 2.70 -8.13 15.71
C ASN A 847 3.85 -7.12 15.87
N PHE A 848 3.62 -5.85 15.59
CA PHE A 848 4.61 -4.78 15.77
C PHE A 848 5.14 -4.73 17.21
N ILE A 849 4.28 -4.84 18.22
CA ILE A 849 4.71 -4.89 19.64
C ILE A 849 5.54 -6.15 19.88
N SER A 850 5.12 -7.34 19.42
CA SER A 850 5.85 -8.58 19.61
C SER A 850 7.22 -8.60 18.91
N GLU A 851 7.32 -8.07 17.70
CA GLU A 851 8.57 -7.97 16.93
C GLU A 851 9.56 -6.99 17.59
N ASN A 852 9.09 -5.87 18.12
CA ASN A 852 9.95 -4.87 18.74
C ASN A 852 10.22 -5.14 20.24
N ALA A 853 9.44 -6.00 20.91
CA ALA A 853 9.57 -6.29 22.34
C ALA A 853 10.95 -6.85 22.71
N GLU A 854 11.56 -7.69 21.86
CA GLU A 854 12.89 -8.25 22.11
C GLU A 854 14.03 -7.21 22.02
N SER A 855 13.77 -6.04 21.42
CA SER A 855 14.75 -4.93 21.32
C SER A 855 14.78 -4.01 22.54
N LEU A 856 13.77 -4.10 23.42
CA LEU A 856 13.67 -3.29 24.63
C LEU A 856 14.50 -3.89 25.76
N LYS A 857 15.34 -3.06 26.39
CA LYS A 857 16.00 -3.45 27.64
C LYS A 857 14.97 -3.36 28.77
N LEU A 858 14.86 -4.42 29.57
CA LEU A 858 13.97 -4.46 30.74
C LEU A 858 14.23 -3.34 31.76
N GLY A 859 15.45 -2.80 31.84
CA GLY A 859 15.79 -1.65 32.69
C GLY A 859 15.28 -0.30 32.19
N ASP A 860 14.88 -0.18 30.92
CA ASP A 860 14.30 1.03 30.33
C ASP A 860 12.76 1.07 30.49
N LEU A 861 12.16 0.01 31.06
CA LEU A 861 10.72 -0.11 31.32
C LEU A 861 10.44 0.17 32.80
N ASP A 862 9.57 1.14 33.08
CA ASP A 862 9.14 1.46 34.45
C ASP A 862 8.03 0.47 34.88
N VAL A 863 8.44 -0.65 35.50
CA VAL A 863 7.60 -1.74 36.03
C VAL A 863 7.59 -1.75 37.55
#